data_AF-A0A5C6DWU6-F1
#
_entry.id   AF-A0A5C6DWU6-F1
#
_cell.length_a   1.000
_cell.length_b   1.000
_cell.length_c   1.000
_cell.angle_alpha   90.00
_cell.angle_beta   90.00
_cell.angle_gamma   90.00
#
_symmetry.space_group_name_H-M   'P 1'
#
loop_
_entity.id
_entity.type
_entity.pdbx_description
1 polymer ?
#
loop_
_entity_poly.entity_id
_entity_poly.type
_entity_poly.pdbx_seq_one_letter_code
_entity_poly.pdbx_strand_id
1 'polypeptide(L)'
;MKLEFLAFVSLVLMPPVVLATEPPEPLLPVPTERQLRWHEMEYYGFVHYTTNTFTGLEWGYGDESPEIFNPSDADANQWASVAKRCGMKGLILTAKHHDGFCLWPSQFTEHSVKASPYQQGQGDVVNELAEACRQQGIRMGLYLSPWDRNHAEYGSTEYITYYRNQLRELMTNYGPLFEVWFDGANGGDGFYGGAREKRKIDSDTYYDWDNTWAIVRELQPMAVMFSDAGPDIRWVGNESGTGSETNWAMLRRAEFSPGRADRSALQTGQIDGTHWLPAEVDVSIRPGWFYHAEEDDQVKSLERLIDIYYSSIGNGANLLLNIPPDRRGRFHEKDVERLMQFGRVIEQTFKADLALGASVTATNVRGQDDAFGAAKLTDGDRNSYWAADDQVTTAELVLHFEKPTEFDRIRIQEYIPLGQRVQQFAVDAELDHVWQEIASGTTIGPRRVLRVAPITAEAVRIRIKQSRACPTLSTMELYKAPQDIERVANQNSYFLIGNSLTWDTRPTLLDGDVQFHVDCGKSLPYIRDHFESPCVKESTLWPEALAKKQYDAIVVQPHYGSTLDEDEKVIGEWVKMQPNAMVVLHSGWAKQGTRELEFNNTEADGLMKHSTAYLNALTDRLKKRYPKQTFRQTYATELLAKVAADIKSGDAPFASISELYRDEIHMTHGAGRYLMHNAMRTALGQPKSNQGFESLQREQKAYLDETLVWHQNRYPSD
;
A
#
# COMPACT_ATOMS: atom_id res chain seq x y z
N MET A 1 64.49 -55.25 38.48
CA MET A 1 63.93 -54.30 37.50
C MET A 1 63.58 -55.07 36.23
N LYS A 2 62.30 -55.37 36.03
CA LYS A 2 61.65 -55.73 34.75
C LYS A 2 60.15 -55.73 35.04
N LEU A 3 59.46 -54.70 34.55
CA LEU A 3 58.01 -54.51 34.66
C LEU A 3 57.41 -54.92 33.30
N GLU A 4 56.44 -55.82 33.32
CA GLU A 4 55.58 -56.13 32.18
C GLU A 4 54.45 -55.09 32.10
N PHE A 5 54.17 -54.59 30.90
CA PHE A 5 53.11 -53.61 30.65
C PHE A 5 51.97 -54.29 29.88
N LEU A 6 50.80 -54.42 30.52
CA LEU A 6 49.56 -54.82 29.88
C LEU A 6 48.98 -53.63 29.10
N ALA A 7 48.72 -53.79 27.81
CA ALA A 7 48.00 -52.82 27.00
C ALA A 7 46.49 -53.07 27.07
N PHE A 8 45.73 -52.09 27.57
CA PHE A 8 44.27 -52.06 27.54
C PHE A 8 43.83 -51.38 26.24
N VAL A 9 43.06 -52.09 25.41
CA VAL A 9 42.41 -51.52 24.21
C VAL A 9 41.05 -50.98 24.63
N SER A 10 40.92 -49.66 24.69
CA SER A 10 39.64 -48.97 24.88
C SER A 10 38.91 -48.86 23.53
N LEU A 11 37.77 -49.54 23.42
CA LEU A 11 36.85 -49.41 22.30
C LEU A 11 36.12 -48.05 22.40
N VAL A 12 36.47 -47.10 21.53
CA VAL A 12 35.78 -45.80 21.43
C VAL A 12 34.52 -45.99 20.59
N LEU A 13 33.35 -46.00 21.22
CA LEU A 13 32.05 -45.88 20.56
C LEU A 13 31.91 -44.44 20.05
N MET A 14 32.04 -44.24 18.73
CA MET A 14 31.64 -42.98 18.10
C MET A 14 30.11 -42.82 18.20
N PRO A 15 29.60 -41.64 18.59
CA PRO A 15 28.16 -41.39 18.58
C PRO A 15 27.62 -41.50 17.14
N PRO A 16 26.38 -41.97 16.95
CA PRO A 16 25.78 -42.04 15.62
C PRO A 16 25.74 -40.62 15.03
N VAL A 17 26.26 -40.49 13.81
CA VAL A 17 26.07 -39.31 12.99
C VAL A 17 24.57 -39.28 12.64
N VAL A 18 23.81 -38.41 13.30
CA VAL A 18 22.43 -38.11 12.90
C VAL A 18 22.54 -37.31 11.60
N LEU A 19 22.25 -37.96 10.49
CA LEU A 19 22.15 -37.28 9.20
C LEU A 19 20.94 -36.35 9.26
N ALA A 20 21.13 -35.08 8.90
CA ALA A 20 20.03 -34.12 8.81
C ALA A 20 18.98 -34.62 7.81
N THR A 21 17.69 -34.45 8.14
CA THR A 21 16.60 -34.89 7.26
C THR A 21 16.59 -34.04 6.00
N GLU A 22 16.61 -34.66 4.82
CA GLU A 22 16.54 -33.93 3.56
C GLU A 22 15.12 -33.36 3.35
N PRO A 23 14.98 -32.17 2.72
CA PRO A 23 13.68 -31.62 2.38
C PRO A 23 12.91 -32.51 1.39
N PRO A 24 11.57 -32.37 1.28
CA PRO A 24 10.82 -33.04 0.23
C PRO A 24 11.31 -32.63 -1.16
N GLU A 25 11.35 -33.59 -2.08
CA GLU A 25 11.62 -33.30 -3.49
C GLU A 25 10.56 -32.34 -4.06
N PRO A 26 10.95 -31.37 -4.92
CA PRO A 26 10.02 -30.47 -5.57
C PRO A 26 9.00 -31.21 -6.45
N LEU A 27 7.71 -30.85 -6.31
CA LEU A 27 6.66 -31.35 -7.19
C LEU A 27 6.55 -30.44 -8.41
N LEU A 28 7.05 -30.90 -9.55
CA LEU A 28 7.05 -30.11 -10.77
C LEU A 28 5.63 -29.88 -11.36
N PRO A 29 5.43 -28.76 -12.08
CA PRO A 29 6.35 -27.62 -12.22
C PRO A 29 6.41 -26.76 -10.94
N VAL A 30 7.54 -26.07 -10.75
CA VAL A 30 7.76 -25.13 -9.64
C VAL A 30 7.90 -23.69 -10.16
N PRO A 31 7.56 -22.67 -9.35
CA PRO A 31 7.79 -21.28 -9.73
C PRO A 31 9.28 -21.01 -9.93
N THR A 32 9.58 -20.21 -10.95
CA THR A 32 10.88 -19.56 -11.09
C THR A 32 11.05 -18.44 -10.07
N GLU A 33 12.28 -17.96 -9.84
CA GLU A 33 12.55 -16.86 -8.91
C GLU A 33 11.73 -15.60 -9.22
N ARG A 34 11.58 -15.23 -10.49
CA ARG A 34 10.74 -14.08 -10.90
C ARG A 34 9.26 -14.27 -10.56
N GLN A 35 8.74 -15.50 -10.68
CA GLN A 35 7.37 -15.82 -10.31
C GLN A 35 7.16 -15.86 -8.79
N LEU A 36 8.17 -16.28 -8.02
CA LEU A 36 8.14 -16.17 -6.55
C LEU A 36 8.06 -14.69 -6.13
N ARG A 37 8.92 -13.83 -6.68
CA ARG A 37 8.89 -12.37 -6.42
C ARG A 37 7.57 -11.74 -6.86
N TRP A 38 6.99 -12.24 -7.94
CA TRP A 38 5.68 -11.79 -8.41
C TRP A 38 4.55 -12.22 -7.47
N HIS A 39 4.55 -13.47 -6.97
CA HIS A 39 3.57 -13.91 -5.96
C HIS A 39 3.62 -13.06 -4.69
N GLU A 40 4.81 -12.58 -4.31
CA GLU A 40 4.95 -11.64 -3.20
C GLU A 40 4.36 -10.25 -3.48
N MET A 41 4.05 -9.89 -4.73
CA MET A 41 3.43 -8.61 -5.06
C MET A 41 2.00 -8.55 -4.54
N GLU A 42 1.20 -9.61 -4.74
CA GLU A 42 -0.21 -9.78 -4.36
C GLU A 42 -1.18 -8.75 -4.94
N TYR A 43 -0.90 -7.46 -4.76
CA TYR A 43 -1.76 -6.33 -5.14
C TYR A 43 -0.94 -5.21 -5.77
N TYR A 44 -1.30 -4.82 -6.98
CA TYR A 44 -0.68 -3.71 -7.72
C TYR A 44 -1.70 -3.06 -8.67
N GLY A 45 -1.37 -1.87 -9.16
CA GLY A 45 -2.29 -1.07 -9.97
C GLY A 45 -1.99 -1.10 -11.46
N PHE A 46 -3.01 -0.87 -12.27
CA PHE A 46 -2.92 -0.62 -13.70
C PHE A 46 -3.30 0.85 -13.99
N VAL A 47 -2.65 1.48 -14.95
CA VAL A 47 -2.90 2.85 -15.38
C VAL A 47 -3.17 2.87 -16.88
N HIS A 48 -4.46 2.96 -17.24
CA HIS A 48 -4.91 3.20 -18.61
C HIS A 48 -4.99 4.70 -18.88
N TYR A 49 -4.08 5.18 -19.73
CA TYR A 49 -3.97 6.61 -20.03
C TYR A 49 -3.37 6.84 -21.40
N THR A 50 -4.14 7.37 -22.36
CA THR A 50 -3.68 7.74 -23.70
C THR A 50 -4.56 8.87 -24.24
N THR A 51 -4.54 9.12 -25.55
CA THR A 51 -5.54 9.92 -26.26
C THR A 51 -6.98 9.51 -25.96
N ASN A 52 -7.22 8.25 -25.59
CA ASN A 52 -8.54 7.71 -25.23
C ASN A 52 -9.22 8.43 -24.05
N THR A 53 -8.44 8.87 -23.05
CA THR A 53 -8.96 9.67 -21.93
C THR A 53 -9.54 11.02 -22.41
N PHE A 54 -9.01 11.57 -23.50
CA PHE A 54 -9.42 12.85 -24.06
C PHE A 54 -10.57 12.70 -25.06
N THR A 55 -10.65 11.57 -25.76
CA THR A 55 -11.76 11.26 -26.68
C THR A 55 -12.99 10.67 -25.96
N GLY A 56 -12.82 10.09 -24.77
CA GLY A 56 -13.88 9.36 -24.08
C GLY A 56 -14.16 7.99 -24.71
N LEU A 57 -13.17 7.41 -25.39
CA LEU A 57 -13.26 6.08 -25.98
C LEU A 57 -12.56 5.06 -25.09
N GLU A 58 -13.09 3.84 -25.01
CA GLU A 58 -12.32 2.71 -24.46
C GLU A 58 -11.25 2.27 -25.46
N TRP A 59 -11.63 2.13 -26.73
CA TRP A 59 -10.77 1.69 -27.82
C TRP A 59 -10.73 2.74 -28.94
N GLY A 60 -9.71 3.60 -28.92
CA GLY A 60 -9.42 4.54 -29.99
C GLY A 60 -9.14 3.86 -31.33
N TYR A 61 -9.50 4.53 -32.43
CA TYR A 61 -9.43 3.99 -33.79
C TYR A 61 -8.04 4.14 -34.43
N GLY A 62 -7.13 4.87 -33.80
CA GLY A 62 -5.78 5.17 -34.30
C GLY A 62 -5.70 6.44 -35.14
N ASP A 63 -6.82 7.16 -35.37
CA ASP A 63 -6.85 8.45 -36.05
C ASP A 63 -6.92 9.65 -35.10
N GLU A 64 -6.79 9.41 -33.79
CA GLU A 64 -6.73 10.46 -32.79
C GLU A 64 -5.58 11.43 -33.09
N SER A 65 -5.87 12.74 -33.08
CA SER A 65 -4.81 13.74 -33.25
C SER A 65 -3.95 13.79 -31.97
N PRO A 66 -2.60 13.68 -32.06
CA PRO A 66 -1.71 13.89 -30.92
C PRO A 66 -1.97 15.20 -30.16
N GLU A 67 -2.48 16.24 -30.84
CA GLU A 67 -2.79 17.56 -30.27
C GLU A 67 -3.81 17.52 -29.13
N ILE A 68 -4.66 16.49 -29.06
CA ILE A 68 -5.66 16.37 -27.99
C ILE A 68 -5.04 15.91 -26.67
N PHE A 69 -3.86 15.29 -26.72
CA PHE A 69 -3.17 14.82 -25.53
C PHE A 69 -2.44 16.00 -24.86
N ASN A 70 -3.12 16.64 -23.91
CA ASN A 70 -2.58 17.81 -23.21
C ASN A 70 -3.09 17.90 -21.76
N PRO A 71 -2.66 17.00 -20.86
CA PRO A 71 -3.09 17.10 -19.47
C PRO A 71 -2.60 18.39 -18.82
N SER A 72 -3.51 19.04 -18.09
CA SER A 72 -3.25 20.35 -17.49
C SER A 72 -2.46 20.30 -16.18
N ASP A 73 -2.49 19.18 -15.45
CA ASP A 73 -1.84 19.01 -14.14
C ASP A 73 -1.42 17.54 -13.91
N ALA A 74 -0.80 16.94 -14.94
CA ALA A 74 -0.31 15.58 -14.86
C ALA A 74 0.70 15.41 -13.72
N ASP A 75 0.54 14.35 -12.93
CA ASP A 75 1.32 14.13 -11.72
C ASP A 75 1.46 12.63 -11.42
N ALA A 76 2.44 11.99 -12.05
CA ALA A 76 2.74 10.57 -11.81
C ALA A 76 3.18 10.29 -10.36
N ASN A 77 3.67 11.29 -9.62
CA ASN A 77 3.95 11.16 -8.18
C ASN A 77 2.68 10.98 -7.37
N GLN A 78 1.57 11.63 -7.75
CA GLN A 78 0.28 11.38 -7.13
C GLN A 78 -0.17 9.94 -7.37
N TRP A 79 0.00 9.40 -8.58
CA TRP A 79 -0.36 8.01 -8.88
C TRP A 79 0.42 7.03 -8.01
N ALA A 80 1.75 7.15 -7.99
CA ALA A 80 2.62 6.28 -7.20
C ALA A 80 2.39 6.42 -5.69
N SER A 81 2.15 7.65 -5.21
CA SER A 81 1.84 7.89 -3.80
C SER A 81 0.51 7.26 -3.40
N VAL A 82 -0.55 7.43 -4.20
CA VAL A 82 -1.86 6.79 -3.95
C VAL A 82 -1.71 5.27 -3.93
N ALA A 83 -1.03 4.69 -4.92
CA ALA A 83 -0.77 3.25 -4.98
C ALA A 83 -0.09 2.73 -3.71
N LYS A 84 1.03 3.36 -3.29
CA LYS A 84 1.73 2.99 -2.06
C LYS A 84 0.83 3.07 -0.83
N ARG A 85 0.07 4.17 -0.68
CA ARG A 85 -0.78 4.44 0.49
C ARG A 85 -1.93 3.46 0.64
N CYS A 86 -2.49 2.97 -0.46
CA CYS A 86 -3.54 1.96 -0.42
C CYS A 86 -3.02 0.52 -0.43
N GLY A 87 -1.70 0.32 -0.32
CA GLY A 87 -1.06 -0.99 -0.17
C GLY A 87 -0.66 -1.69 -1.47
N MET A 88 -0.74 -1.02 -2.62
CA MET A 88 -0.20 -1.56 -3.88
C MET A 88 1.32 -1.59 -3.86
N LYS A 89 1.92 -2.66 -4.37
CA LYS A 89 3.39 -2.84 -4.43
C LYS A 89 4.02 -2.36 -5.74
N GLY A 90 3.20 -1.99 -6.72
CA GLY A 90 3.66 -1.45 -7.99
C GLY A 90 2.54 -0.89 -8.87
N LEU A 91 2.92 -0.31 -10.00
CA LEU A 91 2.03 0.19 -11.05
C LEU A 91 2.47 -0.30 -12.42
N ILE A 92 1.52 -0.69 -13.27
CA ILE A 92 1.70 -0.99 -14.69
C ILE A 92 1.10 0.15 -15.50
N LEU A 93 1.86 0.73 -16.43
CA LEU A 93 1.37 1.80 -17.31
C LEU A 93 1.16 1.28 -18.73
N THR A 94 0.03 1.68 -19.34
CA THR A 94 -0.22 1.55 -20.77
C THR A 94 0.68 2.48 -21.59
N ALA A 95 1.95 2.11 -21.75
CA ALA A 95 2.91 2.91 -22.54
C ALA A 95 2.41 3.14 -23.98
N LYS A 96 1.69 2.16 -24.53
CA LYS A 96 0.92 2.28 -25.79
C LYS A 96 -0.32 1.39 -25.71
N HIS A 97 -1.50 1.93 -25.98
CA HIS A 97 -2.75 1.15 -26.10
C HIS A 97 -3.05 0.78 -27.57
N HIS A 98 -4.22 0.18 -27.85
CA HIS A 98 -4.62 -0.23 -29.21
C HIS A 98 -4.69 0.92 -30.22
N ASP A 99 -4.91 2.15 -29.75
CA ASP A 99 -4.89 3.35 -30.58
C ASP A 99 -3.50 3.61 -31.20
N GLY A 100 -2.44 3.05 -30.61
CA GLY A 100 -1.07 3.15 -31.11
C GLY A 100 -0.33 4.40 -30.62
N PHE A 101 -0.97 5.26 -29.84
CA PHE A 101 -0.36 6.49 -29.31
C PHE A 101 0.67 6.14 -28.22
N CYS A 102 1.93 6.51 -28.44
CA CYS A 102 3.00 6.21 -27.49
C CYS A 102 3.18 7.31 -26.45
N LEU A 103 3.17 6.94 -25.16
CA LEU A 103 3.34 7.83 -24.01
C LEU A 103 4.78 8.27 -23.71
N TRP A 104 5.73 7.80 -24.52
CA TRP A 104 7.14 8.18 -24.48
C TRP A 104 7.57 8.70 -25.86
N PRO A 105 8.64 9.50 -25.96
CA PRO A 105 9.12 10.06 -27.22
C PRO A 105 9.87 9.00 -28.06
N SER A 106 9.14 7.95 -28.50
CA SER A 106 9.68 6.85 -29.31
C SER A 106 10.34 7.37 -30.59
N GLN A 107 11.49 6.79 -30.94
CA GLN A 107 12.21 7.12 -32.17
C GLN A 107 11.53 6.54 -33.42
N PHE A 108 10.60 5.60 -33.24
CA PHE A 108 10.03 4.80 -34.33
C PHE A 108 8.68 5.28 -34.85
N THR A 109 8.02 6.25 -34.19
CA THR A 109 6.72 6.79 -34.64
C THR A 109 6.54 8.25 -34.27
N GLU A 110 5.89 9.04 -35.14
CA GLU A 110 5.41 10.40 -34.85
C GLU A 110 4.11 10.43 -34.04
N HIS A 111 3.37 9.31 -33.99
CA HIS A 111 2.14 9.19 -33.22
C HIS A 111 2.46 8.91 -31.74
N SER A 112 3.05 9.91 -31.08
CA SER A 112 3.50 9.86 -29.69
C SER A 112 3.45 11.23 -29.03
N VAL A 113 3.76 11.28 -27.73
CA VAL A 113 3.85 12.52 -26.93
C VAL A 113 4.79 13.58 -27.54
N LYS A 114 5.74 13.21 -28.41
CA LYS A 114 6.61 14.20 -29.08
C LYS A 114 5.85 15.11 -30.05
N ALA A 115 4.72 14.64 -30.57
CA ALA A 115 3.84 15.39 -31.47
C ALA A 115 2.64 16.02 -30.74
N SER A 116 2.59 15.94 -29.40
CA SER A 116 1.54 16.55 -28.60
C SER A 116 2.02 17.86 -27.95
N PRO A 117 1.11 18.75 -27.52
CA PRO A 117 1.47 19.96 -26.78
C PRO A 117 1.92 19.69 -25.35
N TYR A 118 1.75 18.46 -24.85
CA TYR A 118 2.13 18.10 -23.48
C TYR A 118 3.61 18.37 -23.23
N GLN A 119 3.90 19.22 -22.24
CA GLN A 119 5.23 19.74 -21.95
C GLN A 119 5.98 20.24 -23.21
N GLN A 120 5.26 20.91 -24.12
CA GLN A 120 5.83 21.44 -25.38
C GLN A 120 6.50 20.36 -26.24
N GLY A 121 5.92 19.15 -26.27
CA GLY A 121 6.42 18.00 -27.01
C GLY A 121 7.66 17.35 -26.38
N GLN A 122 8.01 17.70 -25.14
CA GLN A 122 9.14 17.12 -24.39
C GLN A 122 8.71 16.15 -23.28
N GLY A 123 7.40 15.87 -23.17
CA GLY A 123 6.89 14.98 -22.13
C GLY A 123 7.32 13.53 -22.33
N ASP A 124 7.51 12.82 -21.22
CA ASP A 124 7.75 11.36 -21.20
C ASP A 124 7.05 10.79 -19.97
N VAL A 125 5.79 10.38 -20.15
CA VAL A 125 4.94 9.87 -19.05
C VAL A 125 5.50 8.55 -18.49
N VAL A 126 6.19 7.77 -19.33
CA VAL A 126 6.86 6.54 -18.91
C VAL A 126 8.01 6.87 -17.95
N ASN A 127 8.87 7.83 -18.28
CA ASN A 127 9.94 8.27 -17.38
C ASN A 127 9.40 8.89 -16.09
N GLU A 128 8.36 9.72 -16.19
CA GLU A 128 7.74 10.35 -15.01
C GLU A 128 7.21 9.32 -14.01
N LEU A 129 6.55 8.26 -14.50
CA LEU A 129 6.10 7.17 -13.62
C LEU A 129 7.26 6.32 -13.09
N ALA A 130 8.29 6.07 -13.91
CA ALA A 130 9.48 5.34 -13.48
C ALA A 130 10.18 6.05 -12.31
N GLU A 131 10.35 7.37 -12.41
CA GLU A 131 10.92 8.19 -11.35
C GLU A 131 10.02 8.21 -10.12
N ALA A 132 8.71 8.38 -10.28
CA ALA A 132 7.75 8.39 -9.20
C ALA A 132 7.75 7.05 -8.43
N CYS A 133 7.70 5.91 -9.13
CA CYS A 133 7.75 4.59 -8.50
C CYS A 133 9.05 4.39 -7.72
N ARG A 134 10.19 4.79 -8.29
CA ARG A 134 11.50 4.74 -7.62
C ARG A 134 11.54 5.60 -6.36
N GLN A 135 11.00 6.82 -6.41
CA GLN A 135 10.93 7.72 -5.24
C GLN A 135 10.03 7.17 -4.13
N GLN A 136 8.91 6.55 -4.50
CA GLN A 136 7.95 5.97 -3.54
C GLN A 136 8.40 4.60 -3.00
N GLY A 137 9.33 3.93 -3.68
CA GLY A 137 9.80 2.59 -3.32
C GLY A 137 8.88 1.45 -3.76
N ILE A 138 8.05 1.69 -4.79
CA ILE A 138 7.18 0.68 -5.41
C ILE A 138 7.74 0.25 -6.78
N ARG A 139 7.28 -0.88 -7.30
CA ARG A 139 7.75 -1.43 -8.59
C ARG A 139 7.01 -0.81 -9.79
N MET A 140 7.63 -0.84 -10.96
CA MET A 140 7.02 -0.42 -12.22
C MET A 140 6.92 -1.59 -13.19
N GLY A 141 5.80 -1.69 -13.89
CA GLY A 141 5.60 -2.56 -15.04
C GLY A 141 5.10 -1.77 -16.24
N LEU A 142 5.10 -2.39 -17.41
CA LEU A 142 4.69 -1.73 -18.65
C LEU A 142 3.79 -2.63 -19.49
N TYR A 143 2.74 -2.03 -20.03
CA TYR A 143 1.90 -2.60 -21.07
C TYR A 143 2.30 -1.99 -22.42
N LEU A 144 2.49 -2.84 -23.42
CA LEU A 144 2.75 -2.43 -24.80
C LEU A 144 1.82 -3.20 -25.73
N SER A 145 0.76 -2.55 -26.21
CA SER A 145 -0.25 -3.22 -27.02
C SER A 145 0.33 -3.85 -28.28
N PRO A 146 0.17 -5.18 -28.49
CA PRO A 146 0.56 -5.84 -29.72
C PRO A 146 -0.31 -5.42 -30.91
N TRP A 147 -1.59 -5.19 -30.67
CA TRP A 147 -2.50 -4.60 -31.66
C TRP A 147 -2.30 -3.09 -31.73
N ASP A 148 -2.10 -2.58 -32.94
CA ASP A 148 -1.86 -1.17 -33.20
C ASP A 148 -2.71 -0.70 -34.37
N ARG A 149 -3.71 0.12 -34.05
CA ARG A 149 -4.71 0.63 -35.00
C ARG A 149 -4.23 1.87 -35.76
N ASN A 150 -3.01 2.35 -35.51
CA ASN A 150 -2.40 3.50 -36.19
C ASN A 150 -1.33 3.07 -37.21
N HIS A 151 -0.51 2.06 -36.91
CA HIS A 151 0.65 1.74 -37.75
C HIS A 151 0.27 1.10 -39.09
N ALA A 152 0.74 1.69 -40.20
CA ALA A 152 0.41 1.30 -41.58
C ALA A 152 0.73 -0.16 -41.91
N GLU A 153 1.75 -0.72 -41.27
CA GLU A 153 2.26 -2.07 -41.52
C GLU A 153 1.66 -3.13 -40.60
N TYR A 154 0.76 -2.79 -39.67
CA TYR A 154 0.16 -3.79 -38.78
C TYR A 154 -0.52 -4.91 -39.59
N GLY A 155 -0.07 -6.15 -39.43
CA GLY A 155 -0.45 -7.31 -40.24
C GLY A 155 0.62 -7.78 -41.22
N SER A 156 1.78 -7.10 -41.28
CA SER A 156 2.95 -7.52 -42.05
C SER A 156 4.18 -7.79 -41.17
N THR A 157 5.21 -8.40 -41.73
CA THR A 157 6.45 -8.74 -41.03
C THR A 157 7.24 -7.51 -40.57
N GLU A 158 7.09 -6.39 -41.27
CA GLU A 158 7.77 -5.12 -40.99
C GLU A 158 7.30 -4.53 -39.65
N TYR A 159 6.00 -4.63 -39.34
CA TYR A 159 5.46 -4.20 -38.05
C TYR A 159 6.10 -4.93 -36.86
N ILE A 160 6.44 -6.21 -37.00
CA ILE A 160 7.09 -6.97 -35.92
C ILE A 160 8.47 -6.39 -35.60
N THR A 161 9.19 -5.91 -36.61
CA THR A 161 10.48 -5.22 -36.40
C THR A 161 10.26 -3.89 -35.66
N TYR A 162 9.27 -3.10 -36.08
CA TYR A 162 8.86 -1.87 -35.40
C TYR A 162 8.51 -2.12 -33.92
N TYR A 163 7.64 -3.10 -33.65
CA TYR A 163 7.19 -3.45 -32.31
C TYR A 163 8.35 -3.86 -31.40
N ARG A 164 9.27 -4.69 -31.91
CA ARG A 164 10.45 -5.15 -31.16
C ARG A 164 11.46 -4.05 -30.89
N ASN A 165 11.51 -3.03 -31.74
CA ASN A 165 12.34 -1.86 -31.54
C ASN A 165 11.76 -0.97 -30.42
N GLN A 166 10.45 -0.73 -30.40
CA GLN A 166 9.77 -0.06 -29.28
C GLN A 166 9.93 -0.83 -27.97
N LEU A 167 9.80 -2.15 -28.02
CA LEU A 167 10.03 -3.00 -26.86
C LEU A 167 11.46 -2.82 -26.30
N ARG A 168 12.48 -2.72 -27.16
CA ARG A 168 13.86 -2.44 -26.72
C ARG A 168 14.01 -1.08 -26.06
N GLU A 169 13.37 -0.03 -26.57
CA GLU A 169 13.38 1.29 -25.93
C GLU A 169 12.86 1.18 -24.49
N LEU A 170 11.68 0.56 -24.33
CA LEU A 170 11.02 0.43 -23.04
C LEU A 170 11.79 -0.45 -22.06
N MET A 171 12.37 -1.56 -22.52
CA MET A 171 13.11 -2.49 -21.67
C MET A 171 14.50 -1.97 -21.27
N THR A 172 15.04 -0.93 -21.94
CA THR A 172 16.41 -0.45 -21.69
C THR A 172 16.44 0.85 -20.90
N ASN A 173 15.53 1.79 -21.19
CA ASN A 173 15.74 3.19 -20.81
C ASN A 173 15.08 3.60 -19.48
N TYR A 174 14.17 2.78 -18.94
CA TYR A 174 13.28 3.18 -17.82
C TYR A 174 13.54 2.45 -16.50
N GLY A 175 14.67 1.74 -16.41
CA GLY A 175 15.06 1.00 -15.21
C GLY A 175 14.43 -0.39 -15.08
N PRO A 176 14.53 -1.02 -13.90
CA PRO A 176 14.05 -2.38 -13.69
C PRO A 176 12.52 -2.47 -13.71
N LEU A 177 11.99 -3.39 -14.50
CA LEU A 177 10.57 -3.70 -14.55
C LEU A 177 10.26 -4.97 -13.76
N PHE A 178 9.11 -5.01 -13.07
CA PHE A 178 8.63 -6.25 -12.45
C PHE A 178 7.74 -7.07 -13.41
N GLU A 179 7.10 -6.39 -14.36
CA GLU A 179 6.13 -7.02 -15.27
C GLU A 179 6.07 -6.32 -16.63
N VAL A 180 5.92 -7.12 -17.69
CA VAL A 180 5.63 -6.67 -19.06
C VAL A 180 4.33 -7.33 -19.52
N TRP A 181 3.34 -6.51 -19.89
CA TRP A 181 1.99 -6.95 -20.17
C TRP A 181 1.70 -6.97 -21.67
N PHE A 182 1.43 -8.16 -22.22
CA PHE A 182 1.10 -8.38 -23.63
C PHE A 182 -0.36 -8.79 -23.79
N ASP A 183 -1.14 -7.92 -24.43
CA ASP A 183 -2.57 -8.15 -24.68
C ASP A 183 -2.86 -9.25 -25.70
N GLY A 184 -3.92 -10.01 -25.46
CA GLY A 184 -4.47 -10.99 -26.39
C GLY A 184 -5.37 -10.38 -27.47
N ALA A 185 -5.93 -9.19 -27.26
CA ALA A 185 -6.78 -8.50 -28.22
C ALA A 185 -6.03 -8.20 -29.52
N ASN A 186 -6.59 -8.63 -30.66
CA ASN A 186 -5.93 -8.49 -31.96
C ASN A 186 -6.94 -8.41 -33.11
N GLY A 187 -6.59 -7.61 -34.12
CA GLY A 187 -7.26 -7.60 -35.42
C GLY A 187 -8.68 -7.03 -35.38
N GLY A 188 -8.88 -5.91 -36.08
CA GLY A 188 -10.18 -5.28 -36.13
C GLY A 188 -10.21 -4.10 -37.08
N ASP A 189 -11.29 -3.34 -36.98
CA ASP A 189 -11.42 -2.06 -37.69
C ASP A 189 -10.40 -1.07 -37.10
N GLY A 190 -9.80 -0.20 -37.90
CA GLY A 190 -8.80 0.77 -37.42
C GLY A 190 -8.38 1.75 -38.52
N PHE A 191 -7.57 2.73 -38.15
CA PHE A 191 -6.97 3.72 -39.05
C PHE A 191 -5.50 3.39 -39.29
N TYR A 192 -5.25 2.31 -40.00
CA TYR A 192 -3.91 1.81 -40.23
C TYR A 192 -3.18 2.69 -41.26
N GLY A 193 -2.39 3.65 -40.77
CA GLY A 193 -1.48 4.46 -41.58
C GLY A 193 -2.16 5.35 -42.61
N GLY A 194 -3.36 5.84 -42.33
CA GLY A 194 -4.15 6.62 -43.29
C GLY A 194 -5.35 5.89 -43.89
N ALA A 195 -5.44 4.57 -43.73
CA ALA A 195 -6.51 3.75 -44.28
C ALA A 195 -7.50 3.30 -43.18
N ARG A 196 -8.79 3.62 -43.35
CA ARG A 196 -9.86 3.05 -42.52
C ARG A 196 -10.27 1.70 -43.07
N GLU A 197 -9.83 0.64 -42.43
CA GLU A 197 -10.06 -0.72 -42.88
C GLU A 197 -10.08 -1.71 -41.73
N LYS A 198 -10.42 -2.97 -42.05
CA LYS A 198 -10.39 -4.08 -41.11
C LYS A 198 -9.20 -4.97 -41.42
N ARG A 199 -8.36 -5.24 -40.41
CA ARG A 199 -7.24 -6.16 -40.53
C ARG A 199 -7.42 -7.39 -39.65
N LYS A 200 -6.97 -8.53 -40.15
CA LYS A 200 -6.95 -9.80 -39.41
C LYS A 200 -5.56 -10.40 -39.52
N ILE A 201 -5.06 -10.93 -38.40
CA ILE A 201 -3.79 -11.64 -38.33
C ILE A 201 -4.03 -13.07 -37.84
N ASP A 202 -3.03 -13.92 -38.00
CA ASP A 202 -2.98 -15.22 -37.33
C ASP A 202 -2.22 -15.07 -36.01
N SER A 203 -2.94 -15.00 -34.89
CA SER A 203 -2.35 -14.69 -33.58
C SER A 203 -1.37 -15.76 -33.07
N ASP A 204 -1.47 -16.98 -33.62
CA ASP A 204 -0.59 -18.09 -33.26
C ASP A 204 0.83 -17.90 -33.83
N THR A 205 0.97 -17.19 -34.95
CA THR A 205 2.23 -17.12 -35.70
C THR A 205 2.74 -15.70 -35.94
N TYR A 206 1.85 -14.73 -36.11
CA TYR A 206 2.17 -13.37 -36.56
C TYR A 206 3.16 -12.63 -35.64
N TYR A 207 2.93 -12.68 -34.33
CA TYR A 207 3.74 -11.91 -33.38
C TYR A 207 5.13 -12.50 -33.10
N ASP A 208 5.39 -13.73 -33.57
CA ASP A 208 6.64 -14.46 -33.36
C ASP A 208 7.08 -14.35 -31.88
N TRP A 209 6.17 -14.79 -31.00
CA TRP A 209 6.23 -14.53 -29.57
C TRP A 209 7.53 -15.02 -28.93
N ASP A 210 8.08 -16.16 -29.36
CA ASP A 210 9.33 -16.69 -28.80
C ASP A 210 10.50 -15.70 -28.96
N ASN A 211 10.68 -15.14 -30.16
CA ASN A 211 11.72 -14.15 -30.41
C ASN A 211 11.38 -12.77 -29.81
N THR A 212 10.09 -12.44 -29.69
CA THR A 212 9.65 -11.20 -29.05
C THR A 212 9.90 -11.23 -27.54
N TRP A 213 9.54 -12.33 -26.87
CA TRP A 213 9.77 -12.57 -25.45
C TRP A 213 11.24 -12.73 -25.09
N ALA A 214 12.07 -13.26 -26.00
CA ALA A 214 13.51 -13.35 -25.81
C ALA A 214 14.16 -11.97 -25.50
N ILE A 215 13.59 -10.89 -26.05
CA ILE A 215 14.05 -9.51 -25.82
C ILE A 215 13.85 -9.11 -24.36
N VAL A 216 12.65 -9.36 -23.82
CA VAL A 216 12.36 -9.08 -22.40
C VAL A 216 13.24 -9.95 -21.52
N ARG A 217 13.46 -11.21 -21.87
CA ARG A 217 14.36 -12.10 -21.12
C ARG A 217 15.80 -11.61 -21.07
N GLU A 218 16.30 -11.08 -22.18
CA GLU A 218 17.65 -10.53 -22.27
C GLU A 218 17.79 -9.25 -21.44
N LEU A 219 16.85 -8.31 -21.60
CA LEU A 219 16.98 -6.96 -21.07
C LEU A 219 16.40 -6.79 -19.65
N GLN A 220 15.39 -7.57 -19.30
CA GLN A 220 14.65 -7.53 -18.03
C GLN A 220 14.41 -8.95 -17.48
N PRO A 221 15.47 -9.71 -17.15
CA PRO A 221 15.39 -11.15 -16.83
C PRO A 221 14.52 -11.50 -15.59
N MET A 222 14.28 -10.51 -14.73
CA MET A 222 13.46 -10.63 -13.53
C MET A 222 12.02 -10.13 -13.69
N ALA A 223 11.67 -9.53 -14.83
CA ALA A 223 10.30 -9.20 -15.14
C ALA A 223 9.53 -10.47 -15.50
N VAL A 224 8.33 -10.64 -14.95
CA VAL A 224 7.38 -11.61 -15.48
C VAL A 224 6.72 -11.04 -16.74
N MET A 225 6.36 -11.90 -17.67
CA MET A 225 5.58 -11.55 -18.84
C MET A 225 4.18 -12.12 -18.73
N PHE A 226 3.21 -11.23 -18.78
CA PHE A 226 1.80 -11.55 -18.90
C PHE A 226 1.42 -11.71 -20.38
N SER A 227 0.63 -12.75 -20.66
CA SER A 227 -0.38 -12.76 -21.73
C SER A 227 -1.52 -13.66 -21.29
N ASP A 228 -2.57 -13.82 -22.10
CA ASP A 228 -3.68 -14.75 -21.86
C ASP A 228 -3.21 -16.11 -21.31
N ALA A 229 -2.07 -16.64 -21.79
CA ALA A 229 -1.57 -17.95 -21.41
C ALA A 229 -0.06 -18.02 -21.09
N GLY A 230 0.59 -16.90 -20.76
CA GLY A 230 2.01 -16.89 -20.36
C GLY A 230 2.92 -15.99 -21.23
N PRO A 231 4.25 -16.07 -21.08
CA PRO A 231 4.98 -17.27 -20.71
C PRO A 231 5.26 -17.42 -19.21
N ASP A 232 5.04 -16.40 -18.38
CA ASP A 232 5.26 -16.51 -16.93
C ASP A 232 3.95 -16.52 -16.14
N ILE A 233 2.99 -15.67 -16.50
CA ILE A 233 1.71 -15.55 -15.78
C ILE A 233 0.57 -15.48 -16.79
N ARG A 234 -0.62 -15.91 -16.37
CA ARG A 234 -1.79 -16.04 -17.24
C ARG A 234 -2.89 -15.09 -16.82
N TRP A 235 -3.73 -14.72 -17.77
CA TRP A 235 -5.02 -14.10 -17.51
C TRP A 235 -5.94 -15.05 -16.73
N VAL A 236 -6.77 -14.52 -15.82
CA VAL A 236 -7.76 -15.33 -15.08
C VAL A 236 -9.00 -15.70 -15.92
N GLY A 237 -9.15 -15.16 -17.13
CA GLY A 237 -10.27 -15.50 -18.02
C GLY A 237 -11.48 -14.56 -17.94
N ASN A 238 -11.42 -13.51 -17.12
CA ASN A 238 -12.44 -12.44 -17.04
C ASN A 238 -11.84 -11.14 -16.49
N GLU A 239 -12.50 -10.02 -16.78
CA GLU A 239 -12.11 -8.67 -16.32
C GLU A 239 -13.05 -8.15 -15.21
N SER A 240 -13.86 -9.05 -14.62
CA SER A 240 -14.84 -8.66 -13.58
C SER A 240 -14.25 -8.60 -12.17
N GLY A 241 -12.96 -8.97 -12.04
CA GLY A 241 -12.27 -9.10 -10.77
C GLY A 241 -12.63 -10.38 -10.01
N THR A 242 -12.99 -11.46 -10.72
CA THR A 242 -13.47 -12.70 -10.11
C THR A 242 -12.47 -13.83 -10.35
N GLY A 243 -11.73 -14.23 -9.30
CA GLY A 243 -10.92 -15.45 -9.33
C GLY A 243 -11.76 -16.73 -9.09
N SER A 244 -11.11 -17.89 -9.15
CA SER A 244 -11.75 -19.18 -8.87
C SER A 244 -11.35 -19.70 -7.49
N GLU A 245 -12.29 -20.33 -6.79
CA GLU A 245 -12.00 -21.04 -5.55
C GLU A 245 -10.96 -22.15 -5.74
N THR A 246 -11.05 -22.89 -6.84
CA THR A 246 -10.00 -23.83 -7.27
C THR A 246 -9.08 -23.10 -8.20
N ASN A 247 -7.83 -22.89 -7.81
CA ASN A 247 -6.85 -22.15 -8.61
C ASN A 247 -5.49 -22.88 -8.56
N TRP A 248 -5.26 -23.70 -9.58
CA TRP A 248 -3.94 -24.26 -9.83
C TRP A 248 -3.06 -23.21 -10.48
N ALA A 249 -1.88 -22.98 -9.93
CA ALA A 249 -0.84 -22.14 -10.53
C ALA A 249 -0.16 -22.81 -11.75
N MET A 250 -0.77 -23.87 -12.29
CA MET A 250 -0.22 -24.68 -13.38
C MET A 250 -1.17 -24.69 -14.57
N LEU A 251 -0.62 -24.77 -15.77
CA LEU A 251 -1.38 -24.87 -17.02
C LEU A 251 -0.64 -25.75 -18.04
N ARG A 252 -1.38 -26.48 -18.88
CA ARG A 252 -0.85 -27.14 -20.08
C ARG A 252 -0.70 -26.11 -21.19
N ARG A 253 0.36 -25.30 -21.10
CA ARG A 253 0.62 -24.14 -21.97
C ARG A 253 0.41 -24.41 -23.48
N ALA A 254 0.77 -25.60 -23.97
CA ALA A 254 0.62 -25.97 -25.37
C ALA A 254 -0.83 -26.01 -25.89
N GLU A 255 -1.83 -26.01 -24.99
CA GLU A 255 -3.25 -25.94 -25.34
C GLU A 255 -3.76 -24.52 -25.59
N PHE A 256 -2.91 -23.51 -25.39
CA PHE A 256 -3.29 -22.09 -25.38
C PHE A 256 -2.34 -21.24 -26.22
N SER A 257 -2.86 -20.13 -26.73
CA SER A 257 -2.08 -19.06 -27.36
C SER A 257 -2.70 -17.70 -27.03
N PRO A 258 -1.91 -16.59 -27.06
CA PRO A 258 -2.46 -15.25 -26.87
C PRO A 258 -3.62 -14.96 -27.84
N GLY A 259 -4.77 -14.52 -27.32
CA GLY A 259 -5.99 -14.28 -28.10
C GLY A 259 -6.87 -15.52 -28.33
N ARG A 260 -6.46 -16.71 -27.88
CA ARG A 260 -7.23 -17.96 -28.04
C ARG A 260 -7.07 -18.86 -26.81
N ALA A 261 -8.01 -18.74 -25.87
CA ALA A 261 -7.97 -19.51 -24.63
C ALA A 261 -9.34 -20.07 -24.20
N ASP A 262 -9.34 -21.27 -23.61
CA ASP A 262 -10.45 -21.77 -22.82
C ASP A 262 -10.50 -21.02 -21.48
N ARG A 263 -11.44 -20.08 -21.37
CA ARG A 263 -11.62 -19.25 -20.18
C ARG A 263 -11.84 -20.07 -18.91
N SER A 264 -12.48 -21.23 -18.99
CA SER A 264 -12.74 -22.06 -17.81
C SER A 264 -11.45 -22.68 -17.26
N ALA A 265 -10.56 -23.10 -18.15
CA ALA A 265 -9.24 -23.60 -17.80
C ALA A 265 -8.30 -22.49 -17.31
N LEU A 266 -8.40 -21.28 -17.86
CA LEU A 266 -7.66 -20.12 -17.34
C LEU A 266 -8.07 -19.77 -15.91
N GLN A 267 -9.38 -19.77 -15.63
CA GLN A 267 -9.89 -19.40 -14.31
C GLN A 267 -9.45 -20.38 -13.22
N THR A 268 -9.43 -21.67 -13.52
CA THR A 268 -9.16 -22.74 -12.53
C THR A 268 -7.72 -23.24 -12.54
N GLY A 269 -6.99 -23.05 -13.64
CA GLY A 269 -5.75 -23.78 -13.91
C GLY A 269 -6.00 -25.28 -14.11
N GLN A 270 -4.93 -26.05 -14.26
CA GLN A 270 -4.99 -27.48 -14.53
C GLN A 270 -4.05 -28.25 -13.59
N ILE A 271 -4.58 -29.23 -12.84
CA ILE A 271 -3.84 -30.01 -11.83
C ILE A 271 -2.65 -30.79 -12.42
N ASP A 272 -2.76 -31.19 -13.68
CA ASP A 272 -1.77 -31.86 -14.52
C ASP A 272 -1.05 -30.88 -15.45
N GLY A 273 -1.07 -29.59 -15.12
CA GLY A 273 -0.40 -28.53 -15.86
C GLY A 273 1.11 -28.75 -15.94
N THR A 274 1.65 -28.56 -17.14
CA THR A 274 3.09 -28.78 -17.46
C THR A 274 3.99 -27.60 -17.11
N HIS A 275 3.43 -26.41 -16.91
CA HIS A 275 4.16 -25.17 -16.64
C HIS A 275 3.56 -24.46 -15.43
N TRP A 276 4.41 -23.83 -14.61
CA TRP A 276 3.96 -22.90 -13.60
C TRP A 276 3.58 -21.58 -14.29
N LEU A 277 2.29 -21.26 -14.29
CA LEU A 277 1.66 -20.13 -14.97
C LEU A 277 0.53 -19.61 -14.09
N PRO A 278 0.79 -18.93 -12.97
CA PRO A 278 -0.23 -18.49 -12.04
C PRO A 278 -1.14 -17.41 -12.65
N ALA A 279 -2.36 -17.30 -12.12
CA ALA A 279 -3.36 -16.36 -12.60
C ALA A 279 -3.17 -14.95 -12.01
N GLU A 280 -3.27 -13.95 -12.88
CA GLU A 280 -3.52 -12.56 -12.52
C GLU A 280 -5.00 -12.23 -12.73
N VAL A 281 -5.62 -11.62 -11.72
CA VAL A 281 -7.00 -11.11 -11.76
C VAL A 281 -6.94 -9.62 -12.04
N ASP A 282 -7.24 -9.24 -13.28
CA ASP A 282 -7.31 -7.87 -13.74
C ASP A 282 -8.75 -7.34 -13.71
N VAL A 283 -8.91 -6.09 -13.27
CA VAL A 283 -10.22 -5.42 -13.18
C VAL A 283 -10.05 -3.92 -13.02
N SER A 284 -10.95 -3.13 -13.62
CA SER A 284 -10.98 -1.68 -13.37
C SER A 284 -11.72 -1.30 -12.08
N ILE A 285 -11.31 -0.22 -11.41
CA ILE A 285 -12.09 0.38 -10.30
C ILE A 285 -13.41 0.98 -10.80
N ARG A 286 -13.51 1.28 -12.10
CA ARG A 286 -14.68 1.81 -12.81
C ARG A 286 -15.29 0.77 -13.76
N PRO A 287 -16.43 1.05 -14.41
CA PRO A 287 -16.92 0.22 -15.51
C PRO A 287 -15.94 0.15 -16.68
N GLY A 288 -15.40 1.29 -17.15
CA GLY A 288 -14.39 1.37 -18.19
C GLY A 288 -12.95 1.23 -17.69
N TRP A 289 -12.02 0.95 -18.60
CA TRP A 289 -10.59 0.97 -18.34
C TRP A 289 -10.02 2.39 -18.39
N PHE A 290 -10.50 3.24 -19.30
CA PHE A 290 -10.13 4.65 -19.35
C PHE A 290 -11.07 5.50 -18.49
N TYR A 291 -10.67 6.75 -18.21
CA TYR A 291 -11.51 7.65 -17.42
C TYR A 291 -12.64 8.23 -18.28
N HIS A 292 -13.87 8.06 -17.80
CA HIS A 292 -15.06 8.77 -18.26
C HIS A 292 -15.69 9.52 -17.08
N ALA A 293 -16.01 10.80 -17.27
CA ALA A 293 -16.59 11.63 -16.20
C ALA A 293 -17.97 11.11 -15.77
N GLU A 294 -18.72 10.49 -16.69
CA GLU A 294 -20.01 9.86 -16.46
C GLU A 294 -19.92 8.63 -15.52
N GLU A 295 -18.71 8.14 -15.26
CA GLU A 295 -18.43 7.03 -14.35
C GLU A 295 -17.99 7.47 -12.95
N ASP A 296 -17.93 8.78 -12.66
CA ASP A 296 -17.48 9.29 -11.36
C ASP A 296 -18.35 8.80 -10.19
N ASP A 297 -19.63 8.57 -10.44
CA ASP A 297 -20.56 7.98 -9.45
C ASP A 297 -20.67 6.45 -9.55
N GLN A 298 -19.82 5.82 -10.38
CA GLN A 298 -19.80 4.38 -10.65
C GLN A 298 -18.50 3.70 -10.19
N VAL A 299 -17.67 4.40 -9.42
CA VAL A 299 -16.50 3.82 -8.73
C VAL A 299 -16.97 2.66 -7.83
N LYS A 300 -16.41 1.46 -8.05
CA LYS A 300 -16.80 0.21 -7.35
C LYS A 300 -16.83 0.41 -5.84
N SER A 301 -17.94 0.00 -5.21
CA SER A 301 -18.14 0.12 -3.76
C SER A 301 -17.03 -0.54 -2.95
N LEU A 302 -16.87 -0.12 -1.69
CA LEU A 302 -15.89 -0.70 -0.78
C LEU A 302 -16.11 -2.21 -0.61
N GLU A 303 -17.36 -2.65 -0.44
CA GLU A 303 -17.72 -4.06 -0.34
C GLU A 303 -17.31 -4.83 -1.59
N ARG A 304 -17.53 -4.27 -2.77
CA ARG A 304 -17.15 -4.91 -4.03
C ARG A 304 -15.63 -5.08 -4.14
N LEU A 305 -14.85 -4.08 -3.75
CA LEU A 305 -13.38 -4.18 -3.73
C LEU A 305 -12.88 -5.22 -2.72
N ILE A 306 -13.52 -5.29 -1.55
CA ILE A 306 -13.23 -6.32 -0.55
C ILE A 306 -13.54 -7.72 -1.10
N ASP A 307 -14.68 -7.91 -1.77
CA ASP A 307 -15.00 -9.19 -2.40
C ASP A 307 -14.02 -9.57 -3.51
N ILE A 308 -13.57 -8.60 -4.32
CA ILE A 308 -12.53 -8.80 -5.33
C ILE A 308 -11.23 -9.27 -4.66
N TYR A 309 -10.79 -8.66 -3.56
CA TYR A 309 -9.60 -9.08 -2.80
C TYR A 309 -9.69 -10.55 -2.38
N TYR A 310 -10.80 -10.96 -1.77
CA TYR A 310 -10.97 -12.35 -1.32
C TYR A 310 -11.13 -13.33 -2.48
N SER A 311 -11.69 -12.90 -3.62
CA SER A 311 -11.83 -13.77 -4.78
C SER A 311 -10.53 -13.94 -5.59
N SER A 312 -9.58 -13.00 -5.45
CA SER A 312 -8.28 -12.99 -6.13
C SER A 312 -7.15 -13.47 -5.21
N ILE A 313 -6.58 -12.56 -4.41
CA ILE A 313 -5.51 -12.83 -3.43
C ILE A 313 -5.95 -13.90 -2.43
N GLY A 314 -7.21 -13.87 -2.01
CA GLY A 314 -7.79 -14.89 -1.14
C GLY A 314 -7.86 -16.29 -1.78
N ASN A 315 -7.68 -16.42 -3.09
CA ASN A 315 -7.66 -17.69 -3.83
C ASN A 315 -6.32 -17.94 -4.56
N GLY A 316 -5.24 -17.30 -4.12
CA GLY A 316 -3.90 -17.58 -4.61
C GLY A 316 -3.57 -17.02 -5.98
N ALA A 317 -4.32 -16.00 -6.43
CA ALA A 317 -4.02 -15.18 -7.59
C ALA A 317 -3.53 -13.79 -7.15
N ASN A 318 -2.82 -13.07 -8.01
CA ASN A 318 -2.57 -11.65 -7.77
C ASN A 318 -3.73 -10.79 -8.28
N LEU A 319 -3.90 -9.61 -7.70
CA LEU A 319 -4.88 -8.60 -8.11
C LEU A 319 -4.18 -7.42 -8.81
N LEU A 320 -4.55 -7.21 -10.07
CA LEU A 320 -4.22 -6.02 -10.86
C LEU A 320 -5.47 -5.12 -10.94
N LEU A 321 -5.50 -4.04 -10.16
CA LEU A 321 -6.63 -3.11 -10.13
C LEU A 321 -6.33 -1.89 -10.99
N ASN A 322 -7.11 -1.63 -12.05
CA ASN A 322 -6.94 -0.44 -12.88
C ASN A 322 -7.54 0.82 -12.22
N ILE A 323 -6.79 1.93 -12.31
CA ILE A 323 -7.17 3.27 -11.87
C ILE A 323 -6.83 4.23 -13.02
N PRO A 324 -7.81 4.73 -13.77
CA PRO A 324 -7.52 5.62 -14.88
C PRO A 324 -7.32 7.07 -14.41
N PRO A 325 -6.22 7.74 -14.81
CA PRO A 325 -6.10 9.17 -14.67
C PRO A 325 -7.15 9.89 -15.52
N ASP A 326 -7.66 11.00 -14.99
CA ASP A 326 -8.59 11.86 -15.71
C ASP A 326 -7.89 12.76 -16.73
N ARG A 327 -8.65 13.66 -17.37
CA ARG A 327 -8.12 14.60 -18.38
C ARG A 327 -7.11 15.62 -17.81
N ARG A 328 -7.07 15.84 -16.49
CA ARG A 328 -6.02 16.65 -15.85
C ARG A 328 -4.70 15.88 -15.80
N GLY A 329 -4.73 14.55 -15.88
CA GLY A 329 -3.58 13.67 -15.68
C GLY A 329 -3.41 13.24 -14.22
N ARG A 330 -4.49 13.18 -13.44
CA ARG A 330 -4.48 12.76 -12.02
C ARG A 330 -5.46 11.62 -11.81
N PHE A 331 -5.21 10.76 -10.83
CA PHE A 331 -6.30 9.93 -10.30
C PHE A 331 -7.35 10.84 -9.69
N HIS A 332 -8.59 10.66 -10.12
CA HIS A 332 -9.71 11.46 -9.69
C HIS A 332 -10.02 11.21 -8.19
N GLU A 333 -10.51 12.24 -7.51
CA GLU A 333 -10.57 12.32 -6.04
C GLU A 333 -11.44 11.22 -5.44
N LYS A 334 -12.53 10.82 -6.12
CA LYS A 334 -13.41 9.72 -5.69
C LYS A 334 -12.72 8.35 -5.75
N ASP A 335 -11.87 8.12 -6.75
CA ASP A 335 -11.08 6.89 -6.85
C ASP A 335 -10.06 6.85 -5.73
N VAL A 336 -9.35 7.96 -5.48
CA VAL A 336 -8.39 8.09 -4.39
C VAL A 336 -9.06 7.83 -3.04
N GLU A 337 -10.20 8.46 -2.77
CA GLU A 337 -10.96 8.25 -1.53
C GLU A 337 -11.32 6.77 -1.33
N ARG A 338 -11.88 6.14 -2.37
CA ARG A 338 -12.27 4.72 -2.32
C ARG A 338 -11.06 3.79 -2.13
N LEU A 339 -9.93 4.08 -2.77
CA LEU A 339 -8.69 3.32 -2.60
C LEU A 339 -8.13 3.46 -1.18
N MET A 340 -8.18 4.66 -0.60
CA MET A 340 -7.74 4.87 0.79
C MET A 340 -8.64 4.12 1.78
N GLN A 341 -9.97 4.16 1.58
CA GLN A 341 -10.94 3.39 2.36
C GLN A 341 -10.63 1.88 2.28
N PHE A 342 -10.45 1.36 1.06
CA PHE A 342 -10.14 -0.05 0.82
C PHE A 342 -8.81 -0.47 1.47
N GLY A 343 -7.74 0.28 1.23
CA GLY A 343 -6.42 0.03 1.81
C GLY A 343 -6.46 0.00 3.34
N ARG A 344 -7.14 0.96 3.99
CA ARG A 344 -7.30 0.99 5.45
C ARG A 344 -8.00 -0.26 5.97
N VAL A 345 -9.09 -0.71 5.33
CA VAL A 345 -9.83 -1.88 5.77
C VAL A 345 -8.99 -3.15 5.66
N ILE A 346 -8.26 -3.33 4.55
CA ILE A 346 -7.37 -4.48 4.36
C ILE A 346 -6.21 -4.44 5.37
N GLU A 347 -5.55 -3.30 5.55
CA GLU A 347 -4.49 -3.13 6.54
C GLU A 347 -4.96 -3.49 7.95
N GLN A 348 -6.09 -2.93 8.40
CA GLN A 348 -6.62 -3.21 9.74
C GLN A 348 -7.07 -4.67 9.90
N THR A 349 -7.63 -5.27 8.84
CA THR A 349 -8.04 -6.69 8.88
C THR A 349 -6.86 -7.61 9.13
N PHE A 350 -5.71 -7.35 8.52
CA PHE A 350 -4.54 -8.24 8.60
C PHE A 350 -3.42 -7.72 9.52
N LYS A 351 -3.73 -6.73 10.38
CA LYS A 351 -2.74 -6.04 11.23
C LYS A 351 -2.13 -6.93 12.31
N ALA A 352 -2.93 -7.82 12.91
CA ALA A 352 -2.51 -8.63 14.05
C ALA A 352 -2.86 -10.10 13.80
N ASP A 353 -1.83 -10.91 13.54
CA ASP A 353 -1.97 -12.36 13.48
C ASP A 353 -2.15 -12.93 14.88
N LEU A 354 -3.33 -13.51 15.12
CA LEU A 354 -3.74 -14.10 16.39
C LEU A 354 -3.19 -15.52 16.58
N ALA A 355 -2.65 -16.13 15.52
CA ALA A 355 -1.99 -17.44 15.58
C ALA A 355 -0.49 -17.34 15.83
N LEU A 356 0.11 -16.15 15.72
CA LEU A 356 1.56 -15.95 15.86
C LEU A 356 2.06 -16.47 17.21
N GLY A 357 3.00 -17.41 17.18
CA GLY A 357 3.57 -18.05 18.36
C GLY A 357 2.68 -19.09 19.04
N ALA A 358 1.49 -19.39 18.51
CA ALA A 358 0.64 -20.47 19.03
C ALA A 358 1.35 -21.82 18.92
N SER A 359 1.16 -22.69 19.91
CA SER A 359 1.71 -24.05 19.88
C SER A 359 1.00 -24.87 18.82
N VAL A 360 1.75 -25.64 18.02
CA VAL A 360 1.19 -26.45 16.94
C VAL A 360 1.59 -27.91 17.10
N THR A 361 0.62 -28.81 16.99
CA THR A 361 0.87 -30.26 16.86
C THR A 361 0.48 -30.73 15.47
N ALA A 362 1.18 -31.73 14.95
CA ALA A 362 0.86 -32.36 13.67
C ALA A 362 0.79 -33.88 13.80
N THR A 363 -0.08 -34.53 13.03
CA THR A 363 -0.17 -36.00 12.99
C THR A 363 1.07 -36.65 12.38
N ASN A 364 1.85 -35.89 11.62
CA ASN A 364 3.12 -36.30 11.04
C ASN A 364 4.08 -35.11 10.93
N VAL A 365 5.37 -35.36 11.14
CA VAL A 365 6.46 -34.41 10.92
C VAL A 365 7.56 -35.18 10.20
N ARG A 366 8.04 -34.62 9.09
CA ARG A 366 9.07 -35.25 8.27
C ARG A 366 10.29 -35.63 9.10
N GLY A 367 10.64 -36.92 9.11
CA GLY A 367 11.79 -37.44 9.84
C GLY A 367 11.79 -37.19 11.36
N GLN A 368 10.68 -36.72 11.94
CA GLN A 368 10.64 -36.16 13.31
C GLN A 368 11.68 -35.05 13.53
N ASP A 369 11.96 -34.27 12.50
CA ASP A 369 12.97 -33.21 12.49
C ASP A 369 12.33 -31.83 12.73
N ASP A 370 12.85 -31.09 13.70
CA ASP A 370 12.38 -29.74 14.04
C ASP A 370 12.54 -28.74 12.88
N ALA A 371 13.43 -29.02 11.92
CA ALA A 371 13.56 -28.24 10.71
C ALA A 371 12.25 -28.18 9.90
N PHE A 372 11.44 -29.24 9.95
CA PHE A 372 10.13 -29.37 9.30
C PHE A 372 8.97 -29.44 10.31
N GLY A 373 9.21 -29.01 11.55
CA GLY A 373 8.26 -29.13 12.65
C GLY A 373 6.98 -28.32 12.46
N ALA A 374 5.92 -28.68 13.19
CA ALA A 374 4.63 -28.02 13.07
C ALA A 374 4.65 -26.54 13.52
N ALA A 375 5.57 -26.17 14.41
CA ALA A 375 5.75 -24.79 14.89
C ALA A 375 6.09 -23.78 13.77
N LYS A 376 6.54 -24.25 12.60
CA LYS A 376 6.80 -23.41 11.43
C LYS A 376 5.55 -22.68 10.92
N LEU A 377 4.36 -23.23 11.14
CA LEU A 377 3.10 -22.60 10.72
C LEU A 377 2.83 -21.25 11.38
N THR A 378 3.41 -20.98 12.55
CA THR A 378 3.10 -19.84 13.41
C THR A 378 4.35 -19.08 13.86
N ASP A 379 5.49 -19.28 13.19
CA ASP A 379 6.77 -18.62 13.56
C ASP A 379 6.98 -17.24 12.91
N GLY A 380 6.08 -16.83 12.02
CA GLY A 380 6.13 -15.56 11.31
C GLY A 380 7.11 -15.52 10.13
N ASP A 381 7.77 -16.63 9.80
CA ASP A 381 8.67 -16.74 8.66
C ASP A 381 8.05 -17.56 7.51
N ARG A 382 7.60 -16.86 6.46
CA ARG A 382 7.05 -17.48 5.26
C ARG A 382 8.01 -18.40 4.50
N ASN A 383 9.32 -18.29 4.76
CA ASN A 383 10.33 -19.12 4.12
C ASN A 383 10.63 -20.40 4.90
N SER A 384 10.17 -20.47 6.16
CA SER A 384 10.10 -21.70 6.92
C SER A 384 8.85 -22.48 6.51
N TYR A 385 8.84 -23.79 6.77
CA TYR A 385 7.68 -24.63 6.46
C TYR A 385 7.67 -25.92 7.26
N TRP A 386 6.46 -26.37 7.58
CA TRP A 386 6.21 -27.75 7.98
C TRP A 386 6.17 -28.64 6.74
N ALA A 387 6.65 -29.87 6.87
CA ALA A 387 6.51 -30.90 5.86
C ALA A 387 6.14 -32.25 6.47
N ALA A 388 5.36 -33.03 5.73
CA ALA A 388 5.13 -34.44 6.03
C ALA A 388 6.19 -35.36 5.38
N ASP A 389 6.25 -36.62 5.83
CA ASP A 389 7.00 -37.68 5.17
C ASP A 389 6.44 -37.98 3.77
N ASP A 390 7.29 -38.47 2.84
CA ASP A 390 6.96 -38.56 1.40
C ASP A 390 5.67 -39.35 1.08
N GLN A 391 5.36 -40.38 1.86
CA GLN A 391 4.19 -41.24 1.66
C GLN A 391 2.90 -40.68 2.29
N VAL A 392 2.99 -39.58 3.05
CA VAL A 392 1.87 -39.01 3.79
C VAL A 392 1.18 -37.94 2.96
N THR A 393 0.03 -38.25 2.37
CA THR A 393 -0.75 -37.31 1.55
C THR A 393 -1.93 -36.66 2.30
N THR A 394 -2.11 -37.02 3.57
CA THR A 394 -3.14 -36.49 4.47
C THR A 394 -2.52 -36.20 5.83
N ALA A 395 -2.86 -35.07 6.44
CA ALA A 395 -2.33 -34.69 7.74
C ALA A 395 -3.30 -33.77 8.46
N GLU A 396 -3.21 -33.74 9.79
CA GLU A 396 -3.89 -32.73 10.59
C GLU A 396 -2.85 -31.92 11.37
N LEU A 397 -3.04 -30.60 11.39
CA LEU A 397 -2.25 -29.69 12.21
C LEU A 397 -3.19 -28.89 13.11
N VAL A 398 -2.91 -28.86 14.41
CA VAL A 398 -3.75 -28.24 15.42
C VAL A 398 -2.99 -27.10 16.08
N LEU A 399 -3.52 -25.89 15.96
CA LEU A 399 -3.06 -24.69 16.64
C LEU A 399 -3.78 -24.60 17.99
N HIS A 400 -3.02 -24.58 19.08
CA HIS A 400 -3.51 -24.50 20.45
C HIS A 400 -3.31 -23.09 20.99
N PHE A 401 -4.36 -22.50 21.56
CA PHE A 401 -4.28 -21.18 22.19
C PHE A 401 -4.20 -21.28 23.70
N GLU A 402 -3.48 -20.33 24.32
CA GLU A 402 -3.46 -20.21 25.78
C GLU A 402 -4.81 -19.79 26.37
N LYS A 403 -5.63 -19.12 25.56
CA LYS A 403 -6.98 -18.66 25.89
C LYS A 403 -7.87 -18.78 24.65
N PRO A 404 -9.20 -18.90 24.82
CA PRO A 404 -10.11 -18.83 23.69
C PRO A 404 -9.88 -17.57 22.87
N THR A 405 -9.75 -17.72 21.55
CA THR A 405 -9.36 -16.66 20.62
C THR A 405 -10.48 -16.41 19.61
N GLU A 406 -10.92 -15.16 19.49
CA GLU A 406 -11.93 -14.75 18.52
C GLU A 406 -11.30 -14.36 17.18
N PHE A 407 -11.78 -14.93 16.08
CA PHE A 407 -11.33 -14.61 14.72
C PHE A 407 -12.48 -14.76 13.70
N ASP A 408 -12.25 -14.28 12.48
CA ASP A 408 -13.16 -14.47 11.33
C ASP A 408 -12.45 -14.56 9.96
N ARG A 409 -11.12 -14.52 9.96
CA ARG A 409 -10.27 -14.76 8.79
C ARG A 409 -9.23 -15.81 9.10
N ILE A 410 -9.01 -16.70 8.13
CA ILE A 410 -8.01 -17.77 8.22
C ILE A 410 -7.17 -17.68 6.96
N ARG A 411 -5.88 -17.41 7.09
CA ARG A 411 -4.94 -17.29 5.98
C ARG A 411 -3.96 -18.46 6.00
N ILE A 412 -3.84 -19.17 4.89
CA ILE A 412 -3.05 -20.40 4.79
C ILE A 412 -2.15 -20.30 3.55
N GLN A 413 -0.91 -20.78 3.66
CA GLN A 413 0.07 -20.72 2.57
C GLN A 413 0.82 -22.05 2.43
N GLU A 414 0.92 -22.57 1.20
CA GLU A 414 1.85 -23.65 0.87
C GLU A 414 3.27 -23.10 0.66
N TYR A 415 4.28 -23.93 0.90
CA TYR A 415 5.66 -23.63 0.51
C TYR A 415 5.86 -23.90 -0.98
N ILE A 416 5.38 -22.96 -1.82
CA ILE A 416 5.36 -23.10 -3.28
C ILE A 416 6.73 -23.23 -3.98
N PRO A 417 7.91 -22.90 -3.39
CA PRO A 417 9.20 -23.28 -4.01
C PRO A 417 9.32 -24.78 -4.26
N LEU A 418 8.58 -25.61 -3.52
CA LEU A 418 8.50 -27.06 -3.72
C LEU A 418 7.26 -27.51 -4.53
N GLY A 419 6.58 -26.58 -5.20
CA GLY A 419 5.39 -26.83 -6.02
C GLY A 419 4.08 -26.77 -5.25
N GLN A 420 2.96 -26.77 -5.98
CA GLN A 420 1.61 -26.73 -5.41
C GLN A 420 1.05 -28.15 -5.24
N ARG A 421 0.59 -28.51 -4.03
CA ARG A 421 0.37 -29.90 -3.63
C ARG A 421 -1.07 -30.17 -3.17
N VAL A 422 -1.63 -29.31 -2.31
CA VAL A 422 -2.92 -29.56 -1.65
C VAL A 422 -4.09 -29.49 -2.65
N GLN A 423 -4.92 -30.53 -2.67
CA GLN A 423 -6.11 -30.66 -3.53
C GLN A 423 -7.42 -30.43 -2.78
N GLN A 424 -7.45 -30.78 -1.49
CA GLN A 424 -8.61 -30.61 -0.64
C GLN A 424 -8.17 -30.47 0.82
N PHE A 425 -8.78 -29.51 1.51
CA PHE A 425 -8.58 -29.32 2.95
C PHE A 425 -9.89 -28.90 3.63
N ALA A 426 -9.90 -29.02 4.96
CA ALA A 426 -10.94 -28.48 5.82
C ALA A 426 -10.31 -27.79 7.02
N VAL A 427 -11.03 -26.84 7.62
CA VAL A 427 -10.65 -26.17 8.85
C VAL A 427 -11.75 -26.32 9.87
N ASP A 428 -11.37 -26.75 11.06
CA ASP A 428 -12.25 -26.93 12.20
C ASP A 428 -11.87 -25.97 13.34
N ALA A 429 -12.86 -25.57 14.13
CA ALA A 429 -12.66 -24.91 15.41
C ALA A 429 -13.11 -25.84 16.55
N GLU A 430 -12.37 -25.84 17.65
CA GLU A 430 -12.78 -26.51 18.88
C GLU A 430 -13.60 -25.55 19.76
N LEU A 431 -14.86 -25.92 19.99
CA LEU A 431 -15.82 -25.19 20.82
C LEU A 431 -16.32 -26.12 21.91
N ASP A 432 -16.17 -25.75 23.18
CA ASP A 432 -16.56 -26.59 24.32
C ASP A 432 -16.02 -28.03 24.21
N HIS A 433 -14.75 -28.18 23.81
CA HIS A 433 -14.06 -29.45 23.55
C HIS A 433 -14.69 -30.32 22.44
N VAL A 434 -15.46 -29.71 21.53
CA VAL A 434 -16.05 -30.37 20.36
C VAL A 434 -15.55 -29.70 19.09
N TRP A 435 -14.97 -30.50 18.19
CA TRP A 435 -14.56 -30.06 16.86
C TRP A 435 -15.77 -29.81 15.96
N GLN A 436 -15.82 -28.62 15.36
CA GLN A 436 -16.81 -28.24 14.36
C GLN A 436 -16.11 -27.75 13.09
N GLU A 437 -16.49 -28.28 11.93
CA GLU A 437 -15.97 -27.79 10.64
C GLU A 437 -16.54 -26.39 10.37
N ILE A 438 -15.66 -25.41 10.20
CA ILE A 438 -16.02 -23.99 10.00
C ILE A 438 -15.78 -23.53 8.57
N ALA A 439 -14.93 -24.25 7.82
CA ALA A 439 -14.64 -23.99 6.43
C ALA A 439 -14.05 -25.23 5.74
N SER A 440 -14.16 -25.29 4.42
CA SER A 440 -13.42 -26.23 3.58
C SER A 440 -13.07 -25.59 2.24
N GLY A 441 -12.19 -26.24 1.48
CA GLY A 441 -11.77 -25.75 0.17
C GLY A 441 -10.96 -26.78 -0.60
N THR A 442 -10.59 -26.41 -1.83
CA THR A 442 -9.78 -27.24 -2.73
C THR A 442 -8.29 -26.90 -2.61
N THR A 443 -7.79 -25.98 -3.43
CA THR A 443 -6.38 -25.57 -3.50
C THR A 443 -6.04 -24.53 -2.43
N ILE A 444 -4.78 -24.53 -1.98
CA ILE A 444 -4.21 -23.48 -1.10
C ILE A 444 -3.26 -22.57 -1.91
N GLY A 445 -2.22 -23.16 -2.51
CA GLY A 445 -1.25 -22.43 -3.34
C GLY A 445 -0.46 -21.36 -2.57
N PRO A 446 -0.11 -20.23 -3.22
CA PRO A 446 0.68 -19.16 -2.59
C PRO A 446 -0.05 -18.49 -1.43
N ARG A 447 -1.40 -18.51 -1.45
CA ARG A 447 -2.24 -17.97 -0.38
C ARG A 447 -3.69 -18.40 -0.55
N ARG A 448 -4.31 -18.78 0.56
CA ARG A 448 -5.76 -18.95 0.69
C ARG A 448 -6.25 -18.12 1.87
N VAL A 449 -7.30 -17.32 1.68
CA VAL A 449 -7.95 -16.57 2.76
C VAL A 449 -9.42 -16.96 2.85
N LEU A 450 -9.78 -17.65 3.92
CA LEU A 450 -11.15 -18.04 4.21
C LEU A 450 -11.83 -16.96 5.06
N ARG A 451 -13.08 -16.62 4.69
CA ARG A 451 -13.99 -15.83 5.53
C ARG A 451 -14.93 -16.79 6.25
N VAL A 452 -14.99 -16.70 7.57
CA VAL A 452 -15.94 -17.44 8.40
C VAL A 452 -16.78 -16.47 9.22
N ALA A 453 -17.89 -16.95 9.80
CA ALA A 453 -18.59 -16.18 10.82
C ALA A 453 -17.66 -15.95 12.03
N PRO A 454 -17.72 -14.79 12.71
CA PRO A 454 -17.03 -14.57 13.97
C PRO A 454 -17.18 -15.73 14.94
N ILE A 455 -16.06 -16.28 15.38
CA ILE A 455 -16.01 -17.46 16.24
C ILE A 455 -14.89 -17.33 17.26
N THR A 456 -15.17 -17.74 18.50
CA THR A 456 -14.20 -17.82 19.59
C THR A 456 -13.90 -19.28 19.86
N ALA A 457 -12.67 -19.72 19.57
CA ALA A 457 -12.28 -21.13 19.65
C ALA A 457 -11.13 -21.36 20.63
N GLU A 458 -11.07 -22.54 21.24
CA GLU A 458 -9.97 -22.99 22.11
C GLU A 458 -8.76 -23.46 21.30
N ALA A 459 -9.02 -24.07 20.14
CA ALA A 459 -8.03 -24.51 19.18
C ALA A 459 -8.61 -24.45 17.76
N VAL A 460 -7.73 -24.40 16.76
CA VAL A 460 -8.10 -24.47 15.35
C VAL A 460 -7.28 -25.56 14.69
N ARG A 461 -7.93 -26.40 13.87
CA ARG A 461 -7.26 -27.49 13.16
C ARG A 461 -7.44 -27.34 11.66
N ILE A 462 -6.34 -27.44 10.91
CA ILE A 462 -6.38 -27.71 9.47
C ILE A 462 -6.25 -29.20 9.22
N ARG A 463 -7.13 -29.75 8.39
CA ARG A 463 -7.10 -31.14 7.90
C ARG A 463 -6.79 -31.13 6.41
N ILE A 464 -5.61 -31.59 6.02
CA ILE A 464 -5.27 -31.89 4.64
C ILE A 464 -5.92 -33.23 4.28
N LYS A 465 -6.96 -33.19 3.45
CA LYS A 465 -7.77 -34.36 3.08
C LYS A 465 -7.25 -35.06 1.83
N GLN A 466 -6.63 -34.30 0.93
CA GLN A 466 -6.03 -34.82 -0.29
C GLN A 466 -4.91 -33.90 -0.76
N SER A 467 -3.80 -34.50 -1.19
CA SER A 467 -2.62 -33.79 -1.71
C SER A 467 -1.96 -34.60 -2.82
N ARG A 468 -1.33 -33.93 -3.81
CA ARG A 468 -0.62 -34.55 -4.94
C ARG A 468 0.68 -35.24 -4.52
N ALA A 469 1.27 -34.77 -3.42
CA ALA A 469 2.49 -35.28 -2.78
C ALA A 469 2.41 -34.99 -1.27
N CYS A 470 3.46 -35.29 -0.50
CA CYS A 470 3.50 -34.89 0.91
C CYS A 470 3.29 -33.37 1.04
N PRO A 471 2.30 -32.91 1.82
CA PRO A 471 1.97 -31.48 1.90
C PRO A 471 3.08 -30.70 2.59
N THR A 472 3.18 -29.43 2.22
CA THR A 472 4.11 -28.46 2.81
C THR A 472 3.38 -27.15 3.05
N LEU A 473 3.36 -26.67 4.30
CA LEU A 473 2.68 -25.43 4.67
C LEU A 473 3.67 -24.48 5.35
N SER A 474 3.70 -23.24 4.89
CA SER A 474 4.53 -22.20 5.48
C SER A 474 3.84 -21.51 6.64
N THR A 475 2.58 -21.09 6.46
CA THR A 475 1.86 -20.35 7.50
C THR A 475 0.40 -20.78 7.60
N MET A 476 -0.11 -20.69 8.83
CA MET A 476 -1.55 -20.66 9.12
C MET A 476 -1.80 -19.53 10.13
N GLU A 477 -2.38 -18.45 9.63
CA GLU A 477 -2.57 -17.21 10.37
C GLU A 477 -4.06 -16.95 10.61
N LEU A 478 -4.39 -16.32 11.74
CA LEU A 478 -5.77 -16.00 12.11
C LEU A 478 -5.93 -14.51 12.34
N TYR A 479 -7.01 -13.94 11.80
CA TYR A 479 -7.27 -12.51 11.95
C TYR A 479 -8.72 -12.23 12.29
N LYS A 480 -8.92 -11.03 12.82
CA LYS A 480 -10.23 -10.46 13.13
C LYS A 480 -10.45 -9.20 12.30
N ALA A 481 -11.37 -9.25 11.35
CA ALA A 481 -11.76 -8.07 10.59
C ALA A 481 -12.44 -7.03 11.51
N PRO A 482 -12.32 -5.71 11.20
CA PRO A 482 -13.01 -4.68 11.96
C PRO A 482 -14.54 -4.88 11.94
N GLN A 483 -15.20 -4.77 13.10
CA GLN A 483 -16.66 -4.89 13.19
C GLN A 483 -17.40 -3.75 12.49
N ASP A 484 -16.84 -2.54 12.52
CA ASP A 484 -17.40 -1.33 11.90
C ASP A 484 -16.50 -0.88 10.73
N ILE A 485 -16.71 -1.54 9.59
CA ILE A 485 -15.93 -1.31 8.36
C ILE A 485 -16.07 0.13 7.89
N GLU A 486 -17.27 0.71 7.94
CA GLU A 486 -17.54 2.09 7.51
C GLU A 486 -16.79 3.10 8.38
N ARG A 487 -16.78 2.91 9.71
CA ARG A 487 -16.01 3.79 10.58
C ARG A 487 -14.51 3.69 10.30
N VAL A 488 -13.96 2.49 10.13
CA VAL A 488 -12.53 2.30 9.80
C VAL A 488 -12.20 2.90 8.44
N ALA A 489 -13.07 2.69 7.45
CA ALA A 489 -12.91 3.23 6.12
C ALA A 489 -12.83 4.76 6.14
N ASN A 490 -13.55 5.45 7.03
CA ASN A 490 -13.64 6.91 7.05
C ASN A 490 -12.74 7.62 8.10
N GLN A 491 -11.79 6.91 8.74
CA GLN A 491 -10.87 7.50 9.71
C GLN A 491 -9.65 8.17 9.04
N ASN A 492 -9.43 9.45 9.34
CA ASN A 492 -8.22 10.22 8.97
C ASN A 492 -7.01 9.83 9.85
N SER A 493 -5.81 10.16 9.40
CA SER A 493 -4.54 9.91 10.10
C SER A 493 -3.73 11.20 10.31
N TYR A 494 -3.14 11.33 11.50
CA TYR A 494 -2.50 12.56 11.96
C TYR A 494 -1.15 12.25 12.62
N PHE A 495 -0.13 13.03 12.29
CA PHE A 495 1.19 12.93 12.95
C PHE A 495 1.56 14.23 13.65
N LEU A 496 1.74 14.18 14.97
CA LEU A 496 2.07 15.36 15.79
C LEU A 496 3.56 15.33 16.14
N ILE A 497 4.33 16.31 15.70
CA ILE A 497 5.78 16.41 15.94
C ILE A 497 6.18 17.76 16.50
N GLY A 498 6.91 17.76 17.61
CA GLY A 498 7.41 18.99 18.21
C GLY A 498 7.16 19.07 19.71
N ASN A 499 7.26 20.29 20.24
CA ASN A 499 7.57 20.48 21.65
C ASN A 499 6.59 19.87 22.66
N SER A 500 5.42 20.36 23.05
CA SER A 500 4.61 19.67 24.10
C SER A 500 3.20 19.39 23.64
N LEU A 501 3.08 18.98 22.37
CA LEU A 501 1.83 18.65 21.70
C LEU A 501 0.98 17.62 22.46
N THR A 502 1.59 16.61 23.08
CA THR A 502 0.89 15.60 23.90
C THR A 502 0.35 16.17 25.22
N TRP A 503 0.92 17.27 25.70
CA TRP A 503 0.49 17.96 26.91
C TRP A 503 -0.53 19.06 26.60
N ASP A 504 -0.33 19.79 25.50
CA ASP A 504 -1.28 20.79 24.99
C ASP A 504 -2.59 20.16 24.54
N THR A 505 -2.50 18.95 23.97
CA THR A 505 -3.67 18.22 23.48
C THR A 505 -3.82 16.89 24.20
N ARG A 506 -4.91 16.16 23.96
CA ARG A 506 -5.04 14.74 24.31
C ARG A 506 -5.02 13.95 23.00
N PRO A 507 -3.85 13.49 22.50
CA PRO A 507 -3.78 12.79 21.21
C PRO A 507 -4.72 11.60 21.12
N THR A 508 -4.88 10.85 22.22
CA THR A 508 -5.82 9.72 22.31
C THR A 508 -7.30 10.10 22.22
N LEU A 509 -7.63 11.39 22.28
CA LEU A 509 -8.98 11.94 22.14
C LEU A 509 -9.13 12.80 20.88
N LEU A 510 -8.12 12.82 20.01
CA LEU A 510 -8.31 13.27 18.63
C LEU A 510 -8.93 12.11 17.84
N ASP A 511 -9.81 12.44 16.89
CA ASP A 511 -10.41 11.42 16.04
C ASP A 511 -9.35 10.91 15.06
N GLY A 512 -9.40 9.63 14.67
CA GLY A 512 -8.49 9.05 13.67
C GLY A 512 -7.27 8.30 14.22
N ASP A 513 -6.36 7.94 13.32
CA ASP A 513 -5.07 7.31 13.66
C ASP A 513 -4.03 8.40 13.99
N VAL A 514 -3.77 8.60 15.27
CA VAL A 514 -2.95 9.72 15.77
C VAL A 514 -1.64 9.17 16.32
N GLN A 515 -0.55 9.48 15.62
CA GLN A 515 0.82 9.19 16.04
C GLN A 515 1.54 10.48 16.42
N PHE A 516 2.59 10.39 17.24
CA PHE A 516 3.29 11.58 17.71
C PHE A 516 4.76 11.32 18.05
N HIS A 517 5.56 12.38 17.94
CA HIS A 517 6.95 12.45 18.37
C HIS A 517 7.18 13.72 19.21
N VAL A 518 7.53 13.55 20.49
CA VAL A 518 7.59 14.67 21.45
C VAL A 518 8.91 14.72 22.19
N ASP A 519 9.53 15.91 22.17
CA ASP A 519 10.74 16.22 22.94
C ASP A 519 10.61 17.59 23.63
N CYS A 520 10.55 17.56 24.97
CA CYS A 520 10.24 18.72 25.79
C CYS A 520 11.39 19.73 25.81
N GLY A 521 11.08 20.98 25.49
CA GLY A 521 12.01 22.11 25.49
C GLY A 521 12.94 22.17 24.27
N LYS A 522 12.74 21.36 23.24
CA LYS A 522 13.64 21.24 22.09
C LYS A 522 13.10 21.91 20.82
N SER A 523 14.01 22.49 20.03
CA SER A 523 13.70 23.06 18.73
C SER A 523 13.51 21.97 17.66
N LEU A 524 12.83 22.29 16.55
CA LEU A 524 12.64 21.34 15.45
C LEU A 524 13.97 20.84 14.85
N PRO A 525 15.02 21.67 14.67
CA PRO A 525 16.33 21.19 14.27
C PRO A 525 16.91 20.14 15.23
N TYR A 526 16.76 20.34 16.54
CA TYR A 526 17.22 19.36 17.53
C TYR A 526 16.44 18.05 17.41
N ILE A 527 15.11 18.12 17.33
CA ILE A 527 14.25 16.95 17.16
C ILE A 527 14.59 16.20 15.86
N ARG A 528 14.90 16.94 14.79
CA ARG A 528 15.34 16.35 13.53
C ARG A 528 16.62 15.54 13.72
N ASP A 529 17.59 16.09 14.42
CA ASP A 529 18.94 15.49 14.56
C ASP A 529 19.03 14.45 15.68
N HIS A 530 18.09 14.43 16.63
CA HIS A 530 18.13 13.61 17.84
C HIS A 530 16.83 12.83 18.12
N PHE A 531 16.13 12.40 17.07
CA PHE A 531 14.83 11.73 17.16
C PHE A 531 14.84 10.42 17.96
N GLU A 532 15.98 9.77 18.15
CA GLU A 532 16.08 8.42 18.73
C GLU A 532 15.78 8.38 20.24
N SER A 533 15.71 9.53 20.92
CA SER A 533 15.54 9.62 22.38
C SER A 533 14.46 10.62 22.78
N PRO A 534 13.17 10.36 22.45
CA PRO A 534 12.09 11.27 22.78
C PRO A 534 11.85 11.39 24.28
N CYS A 535 11.31 12.54 24.71
CA CYS A 535 10.95 12.78 26.10
C CYS A 535 9.77 11.90 26.56
N VAL A 536 8.83 11.62 25.65
CA VAL A 536 7.69 10.74 25.88
C VAL A 536 8.00 9.36 25.33
N LYS A 537 8.03 8.33 26.19
CA LYS A 537 8.45 6.96 25.85
C LYS A 537 7.55 6.29 24.81
N GLU A 538 6.27 6.70 24.77
CA GLU A 538 5.27 6.21 23.83
C GLU A 538 5.36 6.89 22.45
N SER A 539 6.31 7.81 22.24
CA SER A 539 6.51 8.48 20.95
C SER A 539 6.91 7.50 19.85
N THR A 540 6.34 7.69 18.66
CA THR A 540 6.80 7.06 17.43
C THR A 540 7.94 7.89 16.83
N LEU A 541 8.97 7.24 16.27
CA LEU A 541 10.12 7.94 15.69
C LEU A 541 9.75 8.61 14.38
N TRP A 542 10.04 9.90 14.24
CA TRP A 542 9.48 10.66 13.12
C TRP A 542 10.06 10.33 11.73
N PRO A 543 11.37 10.08 11.51
CA PRO A 543 11.83 9.76 10.16
C PRO A 543 11.25 8.41 9.70
N GLU A 544 11.17 7.47 10.63
CA GLU A 544 10.59 6.15 10.39
C GLU A 544 9.08 6.22 10.15
N ALA A 545 8.35 6.92 11.00
CA ALA A 545 6.89 7.10 10.90
C ALA A 545 6.51 7.79 9.59
N LEU A 546 7.19 8.90 9.26
CA LEU A 546 6.93 9.66 8.03
C LEU A 546 7.43 8.94 6.76
N ALA A 547 8.34 7.97 6.86
CA ALA A 547 8.74 7.15 5.71
C ALA A 547 7.79 5.97 5.44
N LYS A 548 7.22 5.40 6.51
CA LYS A 548 6.39 4.19 6.46
C LYS A 548 4.95 4.47 6.02
N LYS A 549 4.43 5.66 6.30
CA LYS A 549 3.03 6.01 6.07
C LYS A 549 2.87 7.46 5.60
N GLN A 550 1.92 7.71 4.71
CA GLN A 550 1.46 9.07 4.42
C GLN A 550 0.32 9.45 5.37
N TYR A 551 0.44 10.61 6.01
CA TYR A 551 -0.59 11.16 6.89
C TYR A 551 -1.47 12.16 6.16
N ASP A 552 -2.68 12.38 6.69
CA ASP A 552 -3.63 13.38 6.20
C ASP A 552 -3.32 14.77 6.78
N ALA A 553 -2.76 14.83 7.99
CA ALA A 553 -2.11 16.04 8.48
C ALA A 553 -0.84 15.75 9.29
N ILE A 554 0.14 16.65 9.16
CA ILE A 554 1.28 16.75 10.06
C ILE A 554 1.15 18.03 10.89
N VAL A 555 1.26 17.90 12.20
CA VAL A 555 1.23 19.03 13.13
C VAL A 555 2.64 19.27 13.61
N VAL A 556 3.16 20.47 13.41
CA VAL A 556 4.53 20.87 13.76
C VAL A 556 4.51 21.97 14.81
N GLN A 557 5.40 21.91 15.81
CA GLN A 557 5.53 22.95 16.82
C GLN A 557 6.97 23.50 16.88
N PRO A 558 7.25 24.62 16.18
CA PRO A 558 8.49 25.38 16.37
C PRO A 558 8.68 25.81 17.83
N HIS A 559 9.93 25.87 18.30
CA HIS A 559 10.25 26.14 19.70
C HIS A 559 11.51 26.98 19.84
N TYR A 560 11.80 27.47 21.05
CA TYR A 560 12.91 28.39 21.32
C TYR A 560 14.25 27.91 20.74
N GLY A 561 14.97 28.87 20.15
CA GLY A 561 16.37 28.72 19.77
C GLY A 561 16.64 28.37 18.30
N SER A 562 15.60 28.11 17.50
CA SER A 562 15.71 28.00 16.04
C SER A 562 15.51 29.35 15.34
N THR A 563 16.11 29.52 14.17
CA THR A 563 15.86 30.65 13.26
C THR A 563 14.79 30.31 12.23
N LEU A 564 14.20 31.32 11.57
CA LEU A 564 13.19 31.10 10.51
C LEU A 564 13.72 30.18 9.42
N ASP A 565 14.98 30.37 9.00
CA ASP A 565 15.61 29.56 7.96
C ASP A 565 15.77 28.10 8.39
N GLU A 566 16.09 27.86 9.66
CA GLU A 566 16.23 26.51 10.20
C GLU A 566 14.88 25.80 10.30
N ASP A 567 13.85 26.46 10.82
CA ASP A 567 12.50 25.87 10.93
C ASP A 567 11.85 25.68 9.55
N GLU A 568 11.98 26.65 8.64
CA GLU A 568 11.51 26.51 7.25
C GLU A 568 12.20 25.33 6.56
N LYS A 569 13.50 25.16 6.77
CA LYS A 569 14.26 24.04 6.21
C LYS A 569 13.78 22.71 6.77
N VAL A 570 13.66 22.56 8.10
CA VAL A 570 13.24 21.31 8.75
C VAL A 570 11.81 20.95 8.35
N ILE A 571 10.87 21.90 8.46
CA ILE A 571 9.48 21.67 8.05
C ILE A 571 9.43 21.34 6.55
N GLY A 572 10.25 22.00 5.74
CA GLY A 572 10.40 21.70 4.33
C GLY A 572 10.87 20.28 4.03
N GLU A 573 11.72 19.69 4.86
CA GLU A 573 12.11 18.27 4.76
C GLU A 573 10.92 17.36 5.04
N TRP A 574 10.13 17.65 6.07
CA TRP A 574 8.93 16.87 6.40
C TRP A 574 7.83 17.03 5.35
N VAL A 575 7.62 18.23 4.81
CA VAL A 575 6.70 18.48 3.69
C VAL A 575 7.10 17.66 2.46
N LYS A 576 8.40 17.55 2.16
CA LYS A 576 8.86 16.69 1.05
C LYS A 576 8.60 15.21 1.31
N MET A 577 8.70 14.77 2.57
CA MET A 577 8.37 13.39 2.96
C MET A 577 6.85 13.15 2.98
N GLN A 578 6.05 14.20 3.15
CA GLN A 578 4.60 14.15 3.33
C GLN A 578 3.89 15.14 2.40
N PRO A 579 4.08 15.06 1.08
CA PRO A 579 3.65 16.10 0.13
C PRO A 579 2.13 16.29 0.05
N ASN A 580 1.35 15.36 0.59
CA ASN A 580 -0.10 15.38 0.59
C ASN A 580 -0.70 15.71 1.97
N ALA A 581 0.12 15.87 3.01
CA ALA A 581 -0.38 16.09 4.37
C ALA A 581 -0.61 17.58 4.62
N MET A 582 -1.79 17.99 5.08
CA MET A 582 -1.98 19.34 5.60
C MET A 582 -0.97 19.62 6.71
N VAL A 583 -0.30 20.77 6.68
CA VAL A 583 0.65 21.16 7.74
C VAL A 583 -0.07 22.09 8.70
N VAL A 584 -0.13 21.70 9.97
CA VAL A 584 -0.64 22.55 11.05
C VAL A 584 0.53 23.07 11.86
N LEU A 585 0.76 24.37 11.85
CA LEU A 585 1.71 25.03 12.74
C LEU A 585 1.04 25.28 14.09
N HIS A 586 1.48 24.55 15.09
CA HIS A 586 1.07 24.78 16.46
C HIS A 586 1.99 25.83 17.08
N SER A 587 1.43 26.99 17.40
CA SER A 587 2.20 28.10 17.98
C SER A 587 2.69 27.82 19.41
N GLY A 588 2.16 26.77 20.07
CA GLY A 588 2.50 26.45 21.44
C GLY A 588 2.07 27.49 22.46
N TRP A 589 2.66 27.43 23.65
CA TRP A 589 2.44 28.38 24.75
C TRP A 589 3.67 29.28 24.98
N ALA A 590 3.45 30.40 25.65
CA ALA A 590 4.45 31.39 26.04
C ALA A 590 4.96 31.15 27.48
N LYS A 591 6.22 31.51 27.77
CA LYS A 591 6.77 31.36 29.13
C LYS A 591 6.09 32.34 30.11
N GLN A 592 5.81 31.85 31.33
CA GLN A 592 5.21 32.67 32.39
C GLN A 592 6.09 33.89 32.71
N GLY A 593 5.57 35.09 32.47
CA GLY A 593 6.26 36.36 32.69
C GLY A 593 6.75 37.07 31.43
N THR A 594 6.87 36.38 30.29
CA THR A 594 7.28 36.98 29.00
C THR A 594 6.19 36.98 27.94
N ARG A 595 5.06 36.30 28.16
CA ARG A 595 3.92 36.24 27.21
C ARG A 595 3.50 37.58 26.60
N GLU A 596 3.35 38.64 27.40
CA GLU A 596 2.98 39.95 26.85
C GLU A 596 4.08 40.52 25.96
N LEU A 597 5.35 40.27 26.29
CA LEU A 597 6.49 40.63 25.46
C LEU A 597 6.55 39.79 24.18
N GLU A 598 6.28 38.49 24.25
CA GLU A 598 6.30 37.56 23.11
C GLU A 598 5.14 37.83 22.14
N PHE A 599 3.93 38.05 22.66
CA PHE A 599 2.76 38.41 21.85
C PHE A 599 2.91 39.78 21.18
N ASN A 600 3.43 40.78 21.91
CA ASN A 600 3.67 42.11 21.37
C ASN A 600 4.97 42.19 20.55
N ASN A 601 5.75 41.10 20.45
CA ASN A 601 6.98 41.10 19.67
C ASN A 601 6.64 41.13 18.18
N THR A 602 6.99 42.23 17.53
CA THR A 602 6.83 42.45 16.09
C THR A 602 8.04 42.01 15.28
N GLU A 603 9.13 41.59 15.92
CA GLU A 603 10.30 41.02 15.25
C GLU A 603 9.96 39.62 14.74
N ALA A 604 9.92 39.51 13.41
CA ALA A 604 9.78 38.24 12.71
C ALA A 604 11.13 37.53 12.54
N ASP A 605 12.22 38.29 12.42
CA ASP A 605 13.58 37.77 12.21
C ASP A 605 14.33 37.59 13.55
N GLY A 606 15.08 36.50 13.67
CA GLY A 606 15.85 36.17 14.88
C GLY A 606 15.59 34.75 15.38
N LEU A 607 15.93 34.49 16.65
CA LEU A 607 15.64 33.22 17.31
C LEU A 607 14.16 33.15 17.71
N MET A 608 13.52 32.01 17.45
CA MET A 608 12.14 31.72 17.81
C MET A 608 11.91 31.96 19.31
N LYS A 609 10.85 32.71 19.63
CA LYS A 609 10.39 33.02 20.99
C LYS A 609 8.85 33.01 21.11
N HIS A 610 8.18 32.12 20.39
CA HIS A 610 6.70 32.01 20.38
C HIS A 610 5.95 33.30 19.99
N SER A 611 6.58 34.22 19.26
CA SER A 611 5.92 35.43 18.79
C SER A 611 5.01 35.16 17.59
N THR A 612 3.85 35.81 17.58
CA THR A 612 2.93 35.78 16.44
C THR A 612 3.59 36.26 15.14
N ALA A 613 4.46 37.29 15.22
CA ALA A 613 5.19 37.81 14.07
C ALA A 613 6.10 36.75 13.43
N TYR A 614 6.82 35.97 14.24
CA TYR A 614 7.68 34.89 13.74
C TYR A 614 6.86 33.79 13.06
N LEU A 615 5.78 33.32 13.69
CA LEU A 615 4.98 32.21 13.14
C LEU A 615 4.22 32.61 11.87
N ASN A 616 3.74 33.84 11.79
CA ASN A 616 3.17 34.35 10.55
C ASN A 616 4.23 34.44 9.45
N ALA A 617 5.42 34.96 9.75
CA ALA A 617 6.51 35.00 8.78
C ALA A 617 6.94 33.59 8.32
N LEU A 618 7.03 32.63 9.24
CA LEU A 618 7.32 31.23 8.91
C LEU A 618 6.22 30.64 8.02
N THR A 619 4.94 30.85 8.38
CA THR A 619 3.80 30.39 7.58
C THR A 619 3.81 30.99 6.19
N ASP A 620 4.07 32.29 6.06
CA ASP A 620 4.12 32.99 4.78
C ASP A 620 5.28 32.49 3.91
N ARG A 621 6.46 32.26 4.51
CA ARG A 621 7.60 31.65 3.82
C ARG A 621 7.28 30.25 3.33
N LEU A 622 6.67 29.42 4.18
CA LEU A 622 6.26 28.06 3.84
C LEU A 622 5.19 28.04 2.74
N LYS A 623 4.14 28.86 2.83
CA LYS A 623 3.10 29.02 1.79
C LYS A 623 3.71 29.47 0.47
N LYS A 624 4.66 30.42 0.51
CA LYS A 624 5.38 30.89 -0.68
C LYS A 624 6.26 29.81 -1.29
N ARG A 625 6.93 29.02 -0.46
CA ARG A 625 7.86 27.96 -0.89
C ARG A 625 7.15 26.72 -1.39
N TYR A 626 6.01 26.39 -0.79
CA TYR A 626 5.20 25.20 -1.05
C TYR A 626 3.75 25.59 -1.37
N PRO A 627 3.49 26.24 -2.52
CA PRO A 627 2.17 26.82 -2.84
C PRO A 627 1.06 25.78 -3.05
N LYS A 628 1.40 24.51 -3.27
CA LYS A 628 0.44 23.39 -3.37
C LYS A 628 0.04 22.82 -2.00
N GLN A 629 0.72 23.23 -0.93
CA GLN A 629 0.54 22.66 0.41
C GLN A 629 -0.48 23.47 1.22
N THR A 630 -1.44 22.79 1.86
CA THR A 630 -2.34 23.43 2.82
C THR A 630 -1.62 23.67 4.14
N PHE A 631 -1.56 24.93 4.58
CA PHE A 631 -1.02 25.31 5.88
C PHE A 631 -2.12 25.92 6.76
N ARG A 632 -2.24 25.43 7.99
CA ARG A 632 -3.12 25.97 9.03
C ARG A 632 -2.33 26.28 10.30
N GLN A 633 -2.93 27.06 11.20
CA GLN A 633 -2.37 27.29 12.52
C GLN A 633 -3.42 27.02 13.61
N THR A 634 -2.97 26.72 14.82
CA THR A 634 -3.86 26.65 15.99
C THR A 634 -4.07 28.00 16.67
N TYR A 635 -3.23 29.00 16.37
CA TYR A 635 -3.26 30.35 16.95
C TYR A 635 -3.33 30.37 18.49
N ALA A 636 -2.55 29.51 19.12
CA ALA A 636 -2.58 29.34 20.57
C ALA A 636 -2.11 30.60 21.32
N THR A 637 -1.15 31.34 20.78
CA THR A 637 -0.65 32.59 21.40
C THR A 637 -1.73 33.67 21.40
N GLU A 638 -2.47 33.80 20.31
CA GLU A 638 -3.57 34.75 20.14
C GLU A 638 -4.75 34.41 21.06
N LEU A 639 -5.10 33.13 21.15
CA LEU A 639 -6.13 32.63 22.07
C LEU A 639 -5.76 32.98 23.53
N LEU A 640 -4.53 32.70 23.95
CA LEU A 640 -4.05 33.04 25.30
C LEU A 640 -3.99 34.56 25.53
N ALA A 641 -3.63 35.35 24.51
CA ALA A 641 -3.63 36.81 24.59
C ALA A 641 -5.04 37.35 24.81
N LYS A 642 -6.03 36.86 24.06
CA LYS A 642 -7.46 37.17 24.25
C LYS A 642 -7.89 36.85 25.68
N VAL A 643 -7.57 35.65 26.19
CA VAL A 643 -7.98 35.26 27.54
C VAL A 643 -7.44 36.21 28.60
N ALA A 644 -6.17 36.61 28.53
CA ALA A 644 -5.67 37.55 29.54
C ALA A 644 -6.18 38.98 29.40
N ALA A 645 -6.50 39.43 28.18
CA ALA A 645 -7.15 40.72 28.00
C ALA A 645 -8.50 40.73 28.72
N ASP A 646 -9.26 39.64 28.59
CA ASP A 646 -10.55 39.48 29.26
C ASP A 646 -10.41 39.31 30.79
N ILE A 647 -9.37 38.62 31.27
CA ILE A 647 -9.05 38.58 32.71
C ILE A 647 -8.82 40.00 33.25
N LYS A 648 -8.11 40.85 32.49
CA LYS A 648 -7.81 42.24 32.88
C LYS A 648 -9.06 43.13 32.86
N SER A 649 -10.01 42.89 31.95
CA SER A 649 -11.28 43.63 31.90
C SER A 649 -12.36 43.08 32.83
N GLY A 650 -12.15 41.88 33.40
CA GLY A 650 -13.12 41.21 34.27
C GLY A 650 -14.17 40.38 33.52
N ASP A 651 -13.94 40.11 32.24
CA ASP A 651 -14.84 39.37 31.34
C ASP A 651 -14.53 37.86 31.25
N ALA A 652 -13.48 37.39 31.93
CA ALA A 652 -13.09 35.98 31.96
C ALA A 652 -13.27 35.34 33.36
N PRO A 653 -13.68 34.06 33.43
CA PRO A 653 -13.87 33.33 34.69
C PRO A 653 -12.56 32.75 35.25
N PHE A 654 -11.47 33.51 35.18
CA PHE A 654 -10.14 33.15 35.69
C PHE A 654 -9.55 34.33 36.46
N ALA A 655 -8.92 34.09 37.62
CA ALA A 655 -8.26 35.14 38.39
C ALA A 655 -6.87 35.48 37.82
N SER A 656 -6.22 34.51 37.18
CA SER A 656 -4.92 34.68 36.53
C SER A 656 -4.77 33.80 35.31
N ILE A 657 -4.02 34.29 34.31
CA ILE A 657 -3.66 33.49 33.13
C ILE A 657 -2.85 32.24 33.51
N SER A 658 -2.19 32.24 34.68
CA SER A 658 -1.48 31.08 35.23
C SER A 658 -2.38 29.90 35.60
N GLU A 659 -3.70 30.06 35.62
CA GLU A 659 -4.61 28.93 35.81
C GLU A 659 -4.70 28.01 34.57
N LEU A 660 -4.25 28.49 33.41
CA LEU A 660 -4.21 27.70 32.17
C LEU A 660 -2.95 26.83 32.03
N TYR A 661 -1.85 27.15 32.72
CA TYR A 661 -0.57 26.41 32.59
C TYR A 661 0.01 25.93 33.91
N ARG A 662 0.74 24.80 33.87
CA ARG A 662 1.26 24.08 35.04
C ARG A 662 2.69 24.49 35.38
N ASP A 663 3.54 24.64 34.36
CA ASP A 663 4.95 25.01 34.49
C ASP A 663 5.40 25.82 33.26
N GLU A 664 6.71 26.06 33.11
CA GLU A 664 7.25 26.86 31.99
C GLU A 664 7.03 26.22 30.61
N ILE A 665 6.71 24.91 30.55
CA ILE A 665 6.61 24.13 29.31
C ILE A 665 5.31 23.30 29.14
N HIS A 666 4.37 23.29 30.08
CA HIS A 666 3.17 22.44 29.99
C HIS A 666 1.88 23.14 30.44
N MET A 667 0.77 22.88 29.74
CA MET A 667 -0.59 23.30 30.14
C MET A 667 -1.10 22.57 31.40
N THR A 668 -2.02 23.18 32.17
CA THR A 668 -2.71 22.47 33.27
C THR A 668 -3.66 21.41 32.73
N HIS A 669 -3.99 20.41 33.55
CA HIS A 669 -4.86 19.32 33.16
C HIS A 669 -6.32 19.73 32.84
N GLY A 670 -6.76 20.93 33.24
CA GLY A 670 -8.16 21.35 33.13
C GLY A 670 -8.42 22.33 31.98
N ALA A 671 -8.31 23.63 32.25
CA ALA A 671 -8.78 24.70 31.37
C ALA A 671 -7.87 24.95 30.16
N GLY A 672 -6.55 25.05 30.36
CA GLY A 672 -5.62 25.34 29.27
C GLY A 672 -5.56 24.21 28.25
N ARG A 673 -5.50 22.96 28.71
CA ARG A 673 -5.53 21.78 27.84
C ARG A 673 -6.87 21.62 27.12
N TYR A 674 -8.00 22.03 27.72
CA TYR A 674 -9.30 22.06 27.02
C TYR A 674 -9.27 23.03 25.83
N LEU A 675 -8.77 24.25 26.06
CA LEU A 675 -8.64 25.27 25.02
C LEU A 675 -7.72 24.80 23.88
N MET A 676 -6.53 24.29 24.22
CA MET A 676 -5.53 23.85 23.23
C MET A 676 -5.95 22.59 22.48
N HIS A 677 -6.55 21.62 23.15
CA HIS A 677 -7.09 20.43 22.50
C HIS A 677 -8.15 20.79 21.46
N ASN A 678 -9.07 21.70 21.79
CA ASN A 678 -10.13 22.09 20.86
C ASN A 678 -9.66 23.09 19.78
N ALA A 679 -8.62 23.87 20.04
CA ALA A 679 -7.91 24.62 19.00
C ALA A 679 -7.24 23.68 17.99
N MET A 680 -6.61 22.60 18.47
CA MET A 680 -6.05 21.55 17.62
C MET A 680 -7.12 20.85 16.80
N ARG A 681 -8.24 20.43 17.44
CA ARG A 681 -9.37 19.80 16.74
C ARG A 681 -9.91 20.71 15.63
N THR A 682 -10.05 22.00 15.91
CA THR A 682 -10.46 23.00 14.90
C THR A 682 -9.49 23.04 13.72
N ALA A 683 -8.17 23.12 13.98
CA ALA A 683 -7.17 23.16 12.93
C ALA A 683 -7.17 21.87 12.07
N LEU A 684 -7.44 20.72 12.69
CA LEU A 684 -7.57 19.41 12.05
C LEU A 684 -8.94 19.18 11.37
N GLY A 685 -9.86 20.13 11.44
CA GLY A 685 -11.22 19.99 10.89
C GLY A 685 -12.15 19.06 11.68
N GLN A 686 -11.81 18.78 12.94
CA GLN A 686 -12.59 17.92 13.83
C GLN A 686 -13.60 18.73 14.65
N PRO A 687 -14.78 18.16 14.98
CA PRO A 687 -15.74 18.82 15.86
C PRO A 687 -15.15 18.97 17.26
N LYS A 688 -15.54 20.01 18.00
CA LYS A 688 -15.13 20.20 19.40
C LYS A 688 -15.49 19.00 20.27
N SER A 689 -14.62 18.64 21.23
CA SER A 689 -14.86 17.57 22.20
C SER A 689 -14.78 18.07 23.65
N ASN A 690 -15.74 17.60 24.46
CA ASN A 690 -15.75 17.77 25.91
C ASN A 690 -15.15 16.56 26.65
N GLN A 691 -14.86 15.48 25.91
CA GLN A 691 -14.41 14.22 26.49
C GLN A 691 -13.08 14.42 27.21
N GLY A 692 -12.99 13.91 28.43
CA GLY A 692 -11.78 14.00 29.24
C GLY A 692 -11.54 15.36 29.89
N PHE A 693 -12.53 16.26 29.86
CA PHE A 693 -12.52 17.57 30.53
C PHE A 693 -13.78 17.76 31.39
N GLU A 694 -14.41 16.68 31.85
CA GLU A 694 -15.69 16.68 32.56
C GLU A 694 -15.63 17.51 33.85
N SER A 695 -14.48 17.51 34.53
CA SER A 695 -14.25 18.23 35.79
C SER A 695 -14.14 19.75 35.65
N LEU A 696 -14.02 20.28 34.43
CA LEU A 696 -13.91 21.72 34.20
C LEU A 696 -15.28 22.41 34.38
N GLN A 697 -15.29 23.55 35.09
CA GLN A 697 -16.52 24.26 35.43
C GLN A 697 -17.29 24.70 34.17
N ARG A 698 -18.62 24.70 34.23
CA ARG A 698 -19.48 25.02 33.08
C ARG A 698 -19.23 26.43 32.53
N GLU A 699 -19.04 27.39 33.41
CA GLU A 699 -18.75 28.79 33.04
C GLU A 699 -17.40 28.92 32.32
N GLN A 700 -16.37 28.24 32.82
CA GLN A 700 -15.06 28.19 32.18
C GLN A 700 -15.13 27.55 30.79
N LYS A 701 -15.88 26.45 30.61
CA LYS A 701 -16.09 25.84 29.28
C LYS A 701 -16.79 26.78 28.31
N ALA A 702 -17.90 27.39 28.74
CA ALA A 702 -18.67 28.31 27.89
C ALA A 702 -17.80 29.47 27.40
N TYR A 703 -17.02 30.08 28.30
CA TYR A 703 -16.10 31.15 27.96
C TYR A 703 -14.98 30.71 26.98
N LEU A 704 -14.37 29.54 27.21
CA LEU A 704 -13.34 29.02 26.32
C LEU A 704 -13.90 28.64 24.94
N ASP A 705 -15.15 28.18 24.89
CA ASP A 705 -15.86 27.93 23.63
C ASP A 705 -16.10 29.22 22.84
N GLU A 706 -16.55 30.28 23.52
CA GLU A 706 -16.71 31.60 22.91
C GLU A 706 -15.37 32.16 22.41
N THR A 707 -14.28 31.90 23.12
CA THR A 707 -12.93 32.27 22.71
C THR A 707 -12.53 31.55 21.41
N LEU A 708 -12.86 30.27 21.26
CA LEU A 708 -12.61 29.50 20.04
C LEU A 708 -13.46 30.00 18.86
N VAL A 709 -14.73 30.35 19.10
CA VAL A 709 -15.62 30.94 18.07
C VAL A 709 -15.12 32.33 17.65
N TRP A 710 -14.72 33.17 18.61
CA TRP A 710 -14.11 34.47 18.34
C TRP A 710 -12.90 34.33 17.41
N HIS A 711 -12.06 33.33 17.68
CA HIS A 711 -10.91 33.01 16.86
C HIS A 711 -11.31 32.60 15.44
N GLN A 712 -12.24 31.65 15.29
CA GLN A 712 -12.70 31.17 13.97
C GLN A 712 -13.26 32.29 13.10
N ASN A 713 -13.97 33.26 13.69
CA ASN A 713 -14.51 34.42 12.97
C ASN A 713 -13.41 35.40 12.53
N ARG A 714 -12.31 35.49 13.27
CA ARG A 714 -11.22 36.44 13.01
C ARG A 714 -10.13 35.86 12.10
N TYR A 715 -9.90 34.56 12.18
CA TYR A 715 -8.94 33.80 11.40
C TYR A 715 -9.64 32.58 10.80
N PRO A 716 -10.49 32.78 9.78
CA PRO A 716 -11.15 31.66 9.12
C PRO A 716 -10.09 30.72 8.55
N SER A 717 -10.30 29.42 8.75
CA SER A 717 -9.48 28.40 8.10
C SER A 717 -9.75 28.48 6.61
N ASP A 718 -8.69 28.70 5.80
CA ASP A 718 -8.76 28.65 4.33
C ASP A 718 -9.46 27.36 3.85
#